data_AF-A0A929HPP0-F1
#
_entry.id   AF-A0A929HPP0-F1
#
_cell.length_a   1.000
_cell.length_b   1.000
_cell.length_c   1.000
_cell.angle_alpha   90.00
_cell.angle_beta   90.00
_cell.angle_gamma   90.00
#
_symmetry.space_group_name_H-M   'P 1'
#
loop_
_entity.id
_entity.type
_entity.pdbx_description
1 polymer ?
#
loop_
_entity_poly.entity_id
_entity_poly.type
_entity_poly.pdbx_seq_one_letter_code
_entity_poly.pdbx_strand_id
1 'polypeptide(L)'
;MKGLAKIGSKPVAIVTLIISCLVVAAGFTWLQQSFSGQGQGQQNLEQQQIATMIHKSISSRIDLLSQQMASVATSPDLARLIMSGDSEAISAKQTLFASLFPSAQKVCLFSADVDQPDENACLPITFASLNSLRLAKENGSAPMALMQAGKDNAHLLLAHRIMDSAEQVAGVLVVALNPDVVKNLLIKEYGGNGYVELRQGVKKTSVVAKQGNGQWKQGAAIFDKKIANSHWRISYWSAKSAESSSLFMMILGAMLGVMVVMWLLREFWQSTLLKRDVAILQQQIGDIKENKSKSQYPLSNTKLQELTSDLRALAIDMVAPPLGSPLKENIKPKPQPEPMLQAEEPEAEMEQKVPTQPDPIIPPTDVQIEPALAPAVEEVIIEESSELTFAETSASLDVVEPVPEPQPVVDEAPLEFNILEPTPVPKAESKPEVEPKKPEPANVAVDAPLELKVAEPEIQEEATLELNIGEPLSLELPSLQDEQSDDVDPSIFKAYDIRGIVGQTLNENTVRKIGQAIGSEAKEQGQTRLVIGHDGRHSSPSLTTALIEGILASGCDAVDIGMVPTPVLYFACHHLGTHSGVMVTGSHNPADYNGLKITLNEKSLAGDELQALYQRIEQDNLSTGQGKKNNANVIDDYIAKIVGDIKVPRSVKLVIDSG
;
A
#
# COMPACT_ATOMS: atom_id res chain seq x y z
N MET A 1 -59.51 13.09 -24.46
CA MET A 1 -58.91 14.21 -23.71
C MET A 1 -59.98 15.07 -23.03
N LYS A 2 -60.68 14.59 -21.98
CA LYS A 2 -61.62 15.39 -21.16
C LYS A 2 -61.71 14.92 -19.69
N GLY A 3 -60.64 14.28 -19.17
CA GLY A 3 -60.65 13.67 -17.83
C GLY A 3 -59.56 14.13 -16.86
N LEU A 4 -58.67 15.05 -17.24
CA LEU A 4 -57.48 15.41 -16.44
C LEU A 4 -57.50 16.83 -15.84
N ALA A 5 -58.61 17.55 -15.92
CA ALA A 5 -58.71 18.94 -15.45
C ALA A 5 -59.45 19.09 -14.10
N LYS A 6 -59.30 18.14 -13.18
CA LYS A 6 -59.81 18.24 -11.80
C LYS A 6 -58.83 17.63 -10.79
N ILE A 7 -57.58 18.09 -10.83
CA ILE A 7 -56.70 18.02 -9.67
C ILE A 7 -56.36 19.48 -9.35
N GLY A 8 -56.87 19.98 -8.24
CA GLY A 8 -56.60 21.35 -7.79
C GLY A 8 -55.09 21.61 -7.72
N SER A 9 -54.67 22.86 -7.89
CA SER A 9 -53.26 23.29 -7.91
C SER A 9 -52.44 22.90 -6.66
N LYS A 10 -53.11 22.61 -5.54
CA LYS A 10 -52.48 22.31 -4.24
C LYS A 10 -51.84 20.91 -4.16
N PRO A 11 -52.52 19.80 -4.47
CA PRO A 11 -51.90 18.47 -4.47
C PRO A 11 -50.76 18.33 -5.48
N VAL A 12 -50.84 18.97 -6.65
CA VAL A 12 -49.73 18.95 -7.63
C VAL A 12 -48.50 19.65 -7.07
N ALA A 13 -48.68 20.84 -6.46
CA ALA A 13 -47.59 21.59 -5.84
C ALA A 13 -46.91 20.83 -4.70
N ILE A 14 -47.70 20.16 -3.84
CA ILE A 14 -47.19 19.33 -2.73
C ILE A 14 -46.39 18.14 -3.26
N VAL A 15 -46.87 17.46 -4.30
CA VAL A 15 -46.18 16.33 -4.91
C VAL A 15 -44.85 16.78 -5.54
N THR A 16 -44.81 17.90 -6.25
CA THR A 16 -43.54 18.46 -6.77
C THR A 16 -42.57 18.84 -5.67
N LEU A 17 -43.04 19.38 -4.54
CA LEU A 17 -42.17 19.72 -3.41
C LEU A 17 -41.54 18.46 -2.80
N ILE A 18 -42.35 17.42 -2.58
CA ILE A 18 -41.88 16.13 -2.05
C ILE A 18 -40.84 15.50 -2.98
N ILE A 19 -41.11 15.49 -4.29
CA ILE A 19 -40.17 14.95 -5.29
C ILE A 19 -38.87 15.75 -5.31
N SER A 20 -38.92 17.09 -5.28
CA SER A 20 -37.71 17.93 -5.21
C SER A 20 -36.91 17.68 -3.94
N CYS A 21 -37.56 17.52 -2.78
CA CYS A 21 -36.87 17.19 -1.53
C CYS A 21 -36.21 15.80 -1.59
N LEU A 22 -36.86 14.81 -2.21
CA LEU A 22 -36.28 13.47 -2.38
C LEU A 22 -35.07 13.49 -3.33
N VAL A 23 -35.12 14.27 -4.41
CA VAL A 23 -34.00 14.41 -5.35
C VAL A 23 -32.81 15.11 -4.68
N VAL A 24 -33.06 16.16 -3.89
CA VAL A 24 -32.00 16.84 -3.13
C VAL A 24 -31.39 15.92 -2.07
N ALA A 25 -32.22 15.16 -1.34
CA ALA A 25 -31.75 14.19 -0.37
C ALA A 25 -30.90 13.09 -1.02
N ALA A 26 -31.34 12.53 -2.14
CA ALA A 26 -30.61 11.50 -2.88
C ALA A 26 -29.30 12.03 -3.50
N GLY A 27 -29.32 13.25 -4.03
CA GLY A 27 -28.11 13.91 -4.52
C GLY A 27 -27.10 14.19 -3.42
N PHE A 28 -27.58 14.55 -2.22
CA PHE A 28 -26.71 14.83 -1.08
C PHE A 28 -26.15 13.56 -0.43
N THR A 29 -26.92 12.48 -0.33
CA THR A 29 -26.38 11.19 0.14
C THR A 29 -25.32 10.65 -0.80
N TRP A 30 -25.53 10.79 -2.12
CA TRP A 30 -24.52 10.44 -3.13
C TRP A 30 -23.26 11.31 -3.04
N LEU A 31 -23.43 12.63 -2.82
CA LEU A 31 -22.32 13.56 -2.64
C LEU A 31 -21.52 13.26 -1.37
N GLN A 32 -22.19 13.00 -0.26
CA GLN A 32 -21.57 12.64 1.02
C GLN A 32 -20.77 11.34 0.89
N GLN A 33 -21.33 10.32 0.25
CA GLN A 33 -20.65 9.04 0.04
C GLN A 33 -19.43 9.19 -0.88
N SER A 34 -19.49 10.10 -1.85
CA SER A 34 -18.37 10.39 -2.75
C SER A 34 -17.23 11.13 -2.03
N PHE A 35 -17.54 12.05 -1.12
CA PHE A 35 -16.51 12.78 -0.35
C PHE A 35 -15.93 11.99 0.83
N SER A 36 -16.73 11.16 1.51
CA SER A 36 -16.23 10.33 2.61
C SER A 36 -15.26 9.23 2.13
N GLY A 37 -15.50 8.67 0.95
CA GLY A 37 -14.62 7.66 0.33
C GLY A 37 -13.23 8.19 -0.02
N GLN A 38 -13.12 9.43 -0.53
CA GLN A 38 -11.83 10.03 -0.89
C GLN A 38 -10.96 10.34 0.35
N GLY A 39 -11.54 10.90 1.41
CA GLY A 39 -10.80 11.23 2.64
C GLY A 39 -10.32 10.00 3.40
N GLN A 40 -11.13 8.94 3.46
CA GLN A 40 -10.75 7.69 4.13
C GLN A 40 -9.66 6.92 3.37
N GLY A 41 -9.69 6.91 2.04
CA GLY A 41 -8.64 6.27 1.23
C GLY A 41 -7.26 6.88 1.48
N GLN A 42 -7.17 8.21 1.55
CA GLN A 42 -5.90 8.91 1.77
C GLN A 42 -5.38 8.75 3.21
N GLN A 43 -6.26 8.82 4.21
CA GLN A 43 -5.88 8.57 5.61
C GLN A 43 -5.43 7.12 5.85
N ASN A 44 -6.07 6.15 5.22
CA ASN A 44 -5.66 4.74 5.29
C ASN A 44 -4.26 4.54 4.67
N LEU A 45 -3.95 5.26 3.59
CA LEU A 45 -2.64 5.18 2.95
C LEU A 45 -1.53 5.76 3.84
N GLU A 46 -1.75 6.92 4.45
CA GLU A 46 -0.80 7.52 5.42
C GLU A 46 -0.56 6.59 6.61
N GLN A 47 -1.62 5.97 7.13
CA GLN A 47 -1.52 5.03 8.25
C GLN A 47 -0.81 3.72 7.86
N GLN A 48 -1.01 3.22 6.64
CA GLN A 48 -0.24 2.09 6.11
C GLN A 48 1.23 2.43 5.89
N GLN A 49 1.56 3.67 5.50
CA GLN A 49 2.94 4.14 5.41
C GLN A 49 3.61 4.16 6.79
N ILE A 50 2.92 4.65 7.83
CA ILE A 50 3.42 4.60 9.22
C ILE A 50 3.68 3.15 9.64
N ALA A 51 2.71 2.26 9.44
CA ALA A 51 2.88 0.84 9.79
C ALA A 51 4.05 0.17 9.03
N THR A 52 4.24 0.53 7.77
CA THR A 52 5.38 0.06 6.94
C THR A 52 6.71 0.59 7.45
N MET A 53 6.79 1.86 7.86
CA MET A 53 7.99 2.44 8.46
C MET A 53 8.36 1.73 9.77
N ILE A 54 7.37 1.43 10.62
CA ILE A 54 7.60 0.69 11.87
C ILE A 54 8.12 -0.71 11.57
N HIS A 55 7.48 -1.43 10.64
CA HIS A 55 7.92 -2.77 10.21
C HIS A 55 9.36 -2.76 9.71
N LYS A 56 9.72 -1.80 8.85
CA LYS A 56 11.09 -1.65 8.32
C LYS A 56 12.10 -1.34 9.42
N SER A 57 11.78 -0.40 10.31
CA SER A 57 12.65 -0.01 11.44
C SER A 57 12.95 -1.18 12.36
N ILE A 58 11.93 -1.96 12.76
CA ILE A 58 12.11 -3.15 13.60
C ILE A 58 12.90 -4.23 12.87
N SER A 59 12.58 -4.49 11.60
CA SER A 59 13.28 -5.50 10.79
C SER A 59 14.77 -5.17 10.68
N SER A 60 15.13 -3.93 10.34
CA SER A 60 16.53 -3.50 10.25
C SER A 60 17.28 -3.62 11.58
N ARG A 61 16.63 -3.35 12.72
CA ARG A 61 17.26 -3.54 14.05
C ARG A 61 17.49 -5.01 14.38
N ILE A 62 16.55 -5.89 14.00
CA ILE A 62 16.72 -7.34 14.17
C ILE A 62 17.84 -7.87 13.28
N ASP A 63 17.92 -7.41 12.03
CA ASP A 63 18.98 -7.79 11.11
C ASP A 63 20.35 -7.33 11.62
N LEU A 64 20.45 -6.10 12.15
CA LEU A 64 21.68 -5.61 12.77
C LEU A 64 22.12 -6.46 13.96
N LEU A 65 21.19 -6.85 14.83
CA LEU A 65 21.48 -7.77 15.95
C LEU A 65 21.95 -9.13 15.45
N SER A 66 21.32 -9.66 14.40
CA SER A 66 21.72 -10.93 13.78
C SER A 66 23.13 -10.85 13.18
N GLN A 67 23.46 -9.75 12.51
CA GLN A 67 24.81 -9.52 11.95
C GLN A 67 25.87 -9.37 13.05
N GLN A 68 25.55 -8.67 14.14
CA GLN A 68 26.43 -8.56 15.29
C GLN A 68 26.71 -9.94 15.90
N MET A 69 25.70 -10.79 16.03
CA MET A 69 25.88 -12.18 16.48
C MET A 69 26.72 -13.00 15.52
N ALA A 70 26.48 -12.90 14.21
CA ALA A 70 27.26 -13.60 13.20
C ALA A 70 28.75 -13.24 13.28
N SER A 71 29.05 -11.94 13.44
CA SER A 71 30.42 -11.46 13.59
C SER A 71 31.12 -12.05 14.82
N VAL A 72 30.41 -12.18 15.94
CA VAL A 72 30.97 -12.80 17.16
C VAL A 72 31.15 -14.31 16.96
N ALA A 73 30.15 -14.99 16.37
CA ALA A 73 30.15 -16.43 16.18
C ALA A 73 31.23 -16.93 15.18
N THR A 74 31.73 -16.04 14.32
CA THR A 74 32.81 -16.35 13.35
C THR A 74 34.21 -16.28 13.99
N SER A 75 34.33 -15.94 15.28
CA SER A 75 35.64 -15.89 15.96
C SER A 75 36.29 -17.29 16.01
N PRO A 76 37.50 -17.48 15.44
CA PRO A 76 38.17 -18.80 15.38
C PRO A 76 38.47 -19.40 16.75
N ASP A 77 38.64 -18.54 17.76
CA ASP A 77 38.93 -18.97 19.14
C ASP A 77 37.73 -19.68 19.78
N LEU A 78 36.50 -19.41 19.32
CA LEU A 78 35.29 -19.98 19.92
C LEU A 78 35.14 -21.46 19.61
N ALA A 79 35.40 -21.86 18.36
CA ALA A 79 35.33 -23.26 17.99
C ALA A 79 36.33 -24.09 18.82
N ARG A 80 37.58 -23.61 18.93
CA ARG A 80 38.62 -24.26 19.75
C ARG A 80 38.22 -24.35 21.22
N LEU A 81 37.63 -23.28 21.76
CA LEU A 81 37.20 -23.22 23.15
C LEU A 81 36.04 -24.17 23.45
N ILE A 82 35.08 -24.31 22.53
CA ILE A 82 33.96 -25.24 22.71
C ILE A 82 34.46 -26.68 22.61
N MET A 83 35.35 -26.96 21.66
CA MET A 83 35.93 -28.30 21.45
C MET A 83 36.86 -28.73 22.59
N SER A 84 37.48 -27.80 23.32
CA SER A 84 38.34 -28.15 24.47
C SER A 84 37.56 -28.69 25.67
N GLY A 85 36.25 -28.38 25.77
CA GLY A 85 35.41 -28.77 26.89
C GLY A 85 35.77 -28.09 28.22
N ASP A 86 36.64 -27.08 28.21
CA ASP A 86 37.07 -26.36 29.40
C ASP A 86 35.98 -25.41 29.89
N SER A 87 35.25 -25.84 30.93
CA SER A 87 34.11 -25.10 31.48
C SER A 87 34.48 -23.76 32.12
N GLU A 88 35.68 -23.63 32.68
CA GLU A 88 36.15 -22.37 33.26
C GLU A 88 36.47 -21.35 32.16
N ALA A 89 37.19 -21.79 31.12
CA ALA A 89 37.52 -20.94 29.99
C ALA A 89 36.27 -20.53 29.18
N ILE A 90 35.32 -21.44 29.00
CA ILE A 90 34.01 -21.16 28.37
C ILE A 90 33.26 -20.09 29.19
N SER A 91 33.16 -20.25 30.51
CA SER A 91 32.49 -19.29 31.41
C SER A 91 33.14 -17.90 31.39
N ALA A 92 34.48 -17.84 31.39
CA ALA A 92 35.22 -16.58 31.28
C ALA A 92 34.92 -15.85 29.95
N LYS A 93 34.90 -16.59 28.84
CA LYS A 93 34.60 -16.01 27.51
C LYS A 93 33.14 -15.55 27.39
N GLN A 94 32.21 -16.30 27.96
CA GLN A 94 30.79 -15.90 28.04
C GLN A 94 30.61 -14.58 28.80
N THR A 95 31.33 -14.41 29.92
CA THR A 95 31.32 -13.18 30.71
C THR A 95 31.89 -12.01 29.91
N LEU A 96 32.98 -12.23 29.16
CA LEU A 96 33.54 -11.22 28.27
C LEU A 96 32.52 -10.79 27.19
N PHE A 97 31.85 -11.75 26.55
CA PHE A 97 30.86 -11.44 25.51
C PHE A 97 29.59 -10.79 26.03
N ALA A 98 29.22 -11.00 27.29
CA ALA A 98 28.11 -10.27 27.90
C ALA A 98 28.32 -8.74 27.79
N SER A 99 29.57 -8.25 27.81
CA SER A 99 29.87 -6.83 27.61
C SER A 99 29.58 -6.31 26.19
N LEU A 100 29.60 -7.20 25.18
CA LEU A 100 29.28 -6.87 23.79
C LEU A 100 27.76 -6.74 23.55
N PHE A 101 26.96 -7.26 24.49
CA PHE A 101 25.50 -7.23 24.43
C PHE A 101 24.93 -6.56 25.69
N PRO A 102 24.91 -5.21 25.76
CA PRO A 102 24.56 -4.47 26.98
C PRO A 102 23.17 -4.78 27.56
N SER A 103 22.27 -5.33 26.74
CA SER A 103 20.92 -5.71 27.14
C SER A 103 20.69 -7.22 27.27
N ALA A 104 21.77 -8.02 27.21
CA ALA A 104 21.70 -9.45 27.43
C ALA A 104 21.59 -9.77 28.92
N GLN A 105 20.59 -10.60 29.26
CA GLN A 105 20.52 -11.26 30.56
C GLN A 105 21.58 -12.35 30.66
N LYS A 106 21.86 -13.04 29.56
CA LYS A 106 22.84 -14.13 29.52
C LYS A 106 23.40 -14.35 28.12
N VAL A 107 24.67 -14.73 28.04
CA VAL A 107 25.34 -15.20 26.83
C VAL A 107 25.83 -16.61 27.07
N CYS A 108 25.41 -17.55 26.23
CA CYS A 108 25.68 -18.97 26.37
C CYS A 108 26.37 -19.54 25.13
N LEU A 109 27.36 -20.40 25.35
CA LEU A 109 27.98 -21.22 24.32
C LEU A 109 27.53 -22.67 24.55
N PHE A 110 26.93 -23.28 23.54
CA PHE A 110 26.50 -24.68 23.59
C PHE A 110 27.30 -25.51 22.58
N SER A 111 27.75 -26.70 22.98
CA SER A 111 28.38 -27.66 22.07
C SER A 111 27.41 -28.14 20.98
N ALA A 112 27.94 -28.56 19.84
CA ALA A 112 27.18 -29.20 18.78
C ALA A 112 26.45 -30.46 19.24
N ASP A 113 26.96 -31.15 20.26
CA ASP A 113 26.39 -32.41 20.76
C ASP A 113 25.11 -32.23 21.60
N VAL A 114 24.78 -30.99 21.97
CA VAL A 114 23.60 -30.69 22.80
C VAL A 114 22.32 -30.95 22.00
N ASP A 115 21.60 -32.02 22.32
CA ASP A 115 20.41 -32.47 21.61
C ASP A 115 19.20 -32.82 22.52
N GLN A 116 19.38 -32.73 23.84
CA GLN A 116 18.37 -33.02 24.87
C GLN A 116 18.07 -31.80 25.76
N PRO A 117 16.86 -31.72 26.37
CA PRO A 117 16.56 -30.73 27.39
C PRO A 117 17.48 -30.86 28.62
N ASP A 118 17.90 -29.72 29.18
CA ASP A 118 18.77 -29.63 30.35
C ASP A 118 18.42 -28.37 31.16
N GLU A 119 17.96 -28.56 32.39
CA GLU A 119 17.57 -27.46 33.29
C GLU A 119 18.78 -26.76 33.93
N ASN A 120 19.93 -27.44 34.02
CA ASN A 120 21.13 -26.96 34.71
C ASN A 120 22.15 -26.30 33.77
N ALA A 121 21.86 -26.30 32.46
CA ALA A 121 22.71 -25.66 31.47
C ALA A 121 22.85 -24.15 31.71
N CYS A 122 23.81 -23.51 31.00
CA CYS A 122 24.00 -22.05 31.08
C CYS A 122 22.69 -21.27 30.97
N LEU A 123 21.82 -21.65 30.04
CA LEU A 123 20.44 -21.20 29.98
C LEU A 123 19.57 -22.46 29.92
N PRO A 124 18.51 -22.59 30.74
CA PRO A 124 17.67 -23.79 30.74
C PRO A 124 17.20 -24.16 29.33
N ILE A 125 17.58 -25.36 28.90
CA ILE A 125 17.24 -25.90 27.58
C ILE A 125 15.90 -26.61 27.71
N THR A 126 14.86 -25.93 27.23
CA THR A 126 13.51 -26.48 27.05
C THR A 126 13.35 -26.98 25.63
N PHE A 127 12.28 -27.70 25.31
CA PHE A 127 11.97 -28.08 23.93
C PHE A 127 11.93 -26.89 22.95
N ALA A 128 11.50 -25.71 23.40
CA ALA A 128 11.44 -24.50 22.57
C ALA A 128 12.83 -23.92 22.27
N SER A 129 13.71 -23.84 23.28
CA SER A 129 15.09 -23.40 23.06
C SER A 129 15.90 -24.44 22.31
N LEU A 130 15.67 -25.73 22.54
CA LEU A 130 16.28 -26.83 21.80
C LEU A 130 15.94 -26.78 20.29
N ASN A 131 14.69 -26.48 19.95
CA ASN A 131 14.31 -26.25 18.55
C ASN A 131 15.09 -25.08 17.92
N SER A 132 15.32 -24.01 18.68
CA SER A 132 16.12 -22.87 18.20
C SER A 132 17.59 -23.25 18.03
N LEU A 133 18.15 -24.06 18.92
CA LEU A 133 19.51 -24.60 18.77
C LEU A 133 19.64 -25.44 17.49
N ARG A 134 18.68 -26.34 17.22
CA ARG A 134 18.68 -27.17 15.99
C ARG A 134 18.59 -26.32 14.73
N LEU A 135 17.65 -25.37 14.69
CA LEU A 135 17.51 -24.46 13.56
C LEU A 135 18.78 -23.63 13.31
N ALA A 136 19.46 -23.19 14.37
CA ALA A 136 20.74 -22.48 14.23
C ALA A 136 21.84 -23.39 13.66
N LYS A 137 21.96 -24.64 14.13
CA LYS A 137 22.93 -25.60 13.59
C LYS A 137 22.70 -25.89 12.10
N GLU A 138 21.45 -26.07 11.69
CA GLU A 138 21.07 -26.37 10.32
C GLU A 138 21.20 -25.15 9.39
N ASN A 139 20.57 -24.04 9.75
CA ASN A 139 20.40 -22.87 8.87
C ASN A 139 21.42 -21.74 9.12
N GLY A 140 22.35 -21.93 10.05
CA GLY A 140 23.33 -20.91 10.47
C GLY A 140 22.81 -19.98 11.57
N SER A 141 21.51 -19.70 11.63
CA SER A 141 20.87 -18.94 12.71
C SER A 141 19.45 -19.40 12.96
N ALA A 142 18.89 -19.05 14.13
CA ALA A 142 17.49 -19.31 14.44
C ALA A 142 16.67 -18.01 14.48
N PRO A 143 15.42 -18.02 14.01
CA PRO A 143 14.55 -16.86 14.15
C PRO A 143 14.37 -16.48 15.61
N MET A 144 14.47 -15.18 15.90
CA MET A 144 14.27 -14.65 17.25
C MET A 144 12.88 -15.02 17.80
N ALA A 145 12.85 -15.52 19.04
CA ALA A 145 11.62 -15.90 19.72
C ALA A 145 11.61 -15.47 21.19
N LEU A 146 10.44 -15.03 21.65
CA LEU A 146 10.10 -14.92 23.05
C LEU A 146 9.92 -16.33 23.63
N MET A 147 10.77 -16.66 24.57
CA MET A 147 10.73 -17.90 25.34
C MET A 147 10.01 -17.67 26.66
N GLN A 148 9.31 -18.70 27.15
CA GLN A 148 8.65 -18.70 28.46
C GLN A 148 7.68 -17.50 28.67
N ALA A 149 6.95 -17.12 27.62
CA ALA A 149 6.03 -15.99 27.63
C ALA A 149 5.05 -16.04 28.83
N GLY A 150 4.98 -14.95 29.60
CA GLY A 150 4.10 -14.83 30.77
C GLY A 150 4.67 -15.41 32.07
N LYS A 151 5.92 -15.89 32.07
CA LYS A 151 6.67 -16.27 33.28
C LYS A 151 7.73 -15.22 33.61
N ASP A 152 8.20 -15.22 34.86
CA ASP A 152 9.22 -14.27 35.34
C ASP A 152 10.58 -14.41 34.64
N ASN A 153 10.85 -15.59 34.07
CA ASN A 153 12.06 -15.90 33.32
C ASN A 153 11.89 -15.79 31.79
N ALA A 154 10.88 -15.03 31.34
CA ALA A 154 10.70 -14.74 29.93
C ALA A 154 11.91 -14.00 29.36
N HIS A 155 12.40 -14.45 28.21
CA HIS A 155 13.55 -13.87 27.54
C HIS A 155 13.43 -14.01 26.03
N LEU A 156 14.14 -13.16 25.31
CA LEU A 156 14.24 -13.25 23.85
C LEU A 156 15.47 -14.06 23.52
N LEU A 157 15.29 -15.15 22.80
CA LEU A 157 16.37 -16.03 22.42
C LEU A 157 16.84 -15.69 21.01
N LEU A 158 18.14 -15.42 20.88
CA LEU A 158 18.84 -15.39 19.61
C LEU A 158 19.87 -16.51 19.60
N ALA A 159 20.01 -17.21 18.47
CA ALA A 159 20.95 -18.31 18.33
C ALA A 159 21.66 -18.25 16.98
N HIS A 160 22.97 -18.41 16.98
CA HIS A 160 23.81 -18.40 15.79
C HIS A 160 24.85 -19.52 15.85
N ARG A 161 25.07 -20.19 14.72
CA ARG A 161 26.01 -21.29 14.56
C ARG A 161 27.46 -20.80 14.67
N ILE A 162 28.28 -21.61 15.30
CA ILE A 162 29.73 -21.47 15.38
C ILE A 162 30.34 -22.61 14.56
N MET A 163 31.23 -22.26 13.63
CA MET A 163 31.92 -23.20 12.75
C MET A 163 33.38 -23.33 13.19
N ASP A 164 33.96 -24.51 13.02
CA ASP A 164 35.40 -24.71 13.16
C ASP A 164 36.16 -24.40 11.85
N SER A 165 37.49 -24.57 11.88
CA SER A 165 38.36 -24.35 10.72
C SER A 165 38.18 -25.39 9.60
N ALA A 166 37.47 -26.48 9.85
CA ALA A 166 37.17 -27.54 8.89
C ALA A 166 35.72 -27.45 8.36
N GLU A 167 35.06 -26.30 8.56
CA GLU A 167 33.66 -26.04 8.21
C GLU A 167 32.67 -27.05 8.85
N GLN A 168 33.00 -27.60 10.01
CA GLN A 168 32.08 -28.39 10.82
C GLN A 168 31.42 -27.54 11.89
N VAL A 169 30.22 -27.94 12.31
CA VAL A 169 29.48 -27.25 13.37
C VAL A 169 30.15 -27.55 14.71
N ALA A 170 30.83 -26.55 15.28
CA ALA A 170 31.45 -26.67 16.59
C ALA A 170 30.44 -26.44 17.72
N GLY A 171 29.45 -25.58 17.51
CA GLY A 171 28.46 -25.24 18.52
C GLY A 171 27.51 -24.12 18.14
N VAL A 172 26.85 -23.54 19.13
CA VAL A 172 25.89 -22.46 18.97
C VAL A 172 26.13 -21.37 20.01
N LEU A 173 26.28 -20.14 19.55
CA LEU A 173 26.23 -18.93 20.36
C LEU A 173 24.76 -18.57 20.61
N VAL A 174 24.38 -18.46 21.87
CA VAL A 174 23.05 -18.06 22.30
C VAL A 174 23.12 -16.78 23.12
N VAL A 175 22.26 -15.83 22.80
CA VAL A 175 22.09 -14.59 23.57
C VAL A 175 20.64 -14.52 24.03
N ALA A 176 20.44 -14.44 25.35
CA ALA A 176 19.14 -14.22 25.97
C ALA A 176 19.01 -12.74 26.33
N LEU A 177 18.15 -12.00 25.63
CA LEU A 177 17.88 -10.58 25.91
C LEU A 177 16.66 -10.43 26.82
N ASN A 178 16.65 -9.33 27.59
CA ASN A 178 15.46 -8.94 28.33
C ASN A 178 14.30 -8.62 27.37
N PRO A 179 13.07 -9.14 27.57
CA PRO A 179 11.91 -8.81 26.75
C PRO A 179 11.64 -7.30 26.64
N ASP A 180 11.99 -6.51 27.66
CA ASP A 180 11.81 -5.07 27.66
C ASP A 180 12.61 -4.34 26.58
N VAL A 181 13.68 -4.95 26.05
CA VAL A 181 14.46 -4.39 24.92
C VAL A 181 13.57 -4.16 23.71
N VAL A 182 12.56 -5.00 23.51
CA VAL A 182 11.61 -4.88 22.39
C VAL A 182 10.65 -3.71 22.58
N LYS A 183 10.37 -3.28 23.82
CA LYS A 183 9.61 -2.05 24.04
C LYS A 183 10.36 -0.84 23.49
N ASN A 184 11.68 -0.82 23.58
CA ASN A 184 12.51 0.22 22.97
C ASN A 184 12.60 0.12 21.42
N LEU A 185 12.19 -1.01 20.84
CA LEU A 185 11.99 -1.14 19.39
C LEU A 185 10.72 -0.42 18.92
N LEU A 186 9.72 -0.29 19.79
CA LEU A 186 8.48 0.45 19.54
C LEU A 186 8.61 1.87 20.11
N ILE A 187 9.15 2.80 19.31
CA ILE A 187 9.32 4.18 19.75
C ILE A 187 7.96 4.83 20.05
N LYS A 188 7.90 5.69 21.07
CA LYS A 188 6.64 6.29 21.56
C LYS A 188 5.87 7.02 20.47
N GLU A 189 6.55 7.67 19.52
CA GLU A 189 5.90 8.39 18.42
C GLU A 189 4.99 7.48 17.56
N TYR A 190 5.29 6.18 17.48
CA TYR A 190 4.48 5.21 16.74
C TYR A 190 3.11 4.93 17.36
N GLY A 191 2.92 5.23 18.66
CA GLY A 191 1.67 5.05 19.37
C GLY A 191 0.72 6.26 19.34
N GLY A 192 1.14 7.40 18.78
CA GLY A 192 0.35 8.64 18.79
C GLY A 192 -0.91 8.55 17.92
N ASN A 193 -0.81 7.89 16.77
CA ASN A 193 -1.87 7.86 15.74
C ASN A 193 -2.50 6.47 15.56
N GLY A 194 -2.19 5.51 16.44
CA GLY A 194 -2.72 4.15 16.35
C GLY A 194 -2.26 3.25 17.49
N TYR A 195 -2.45 1.96 17.30
CA TYR A 195 -2.07 0.91 18.23
C TYR A 195 -1.29 -0.15 17.49
N VAL A 196 -0.10 -0.47 17.98
CA VAL A 196 0.79 -1.48 17.39
C VAL A 196 1.02 -2.60 18.38
N GLU A 197 0.96 -3.84 17.90
CA GLU A 197 1.35 -5.04 18.64
C GLU A 197 2.37 -5.84 17.84
N LEU A 198 3.41 -6.28 18.54
CA LEU A 198 4.31 -7.31 18.09
C LEU A 198 3.86 -8.65 18.69
N ARG A 199 3.53 -9.62 17.84
CA ARG A 199 2.88 -10.87 18.22
C ARG A 199 3.71 -12.06 17.78
N GLN A 200 3.72 -13.11 18.60
CA GLN A 200 4.36 -14.39 18.29
C GLN A 200 3.33 -15.53 18.31
N GLY A 201 3.38 -16.40 17.29
CA GLY A 201 2.51 -17.57 17.17
C GLY A 201 1.31 -17.37 16.24
N VAL A 202 0.64 -18.48 15.89
CA VAL A 202 -0.48 -18.51 14.91
C VAL A 202 -1.82 -18.79 15.59
N LYS A 203 -1.93 -19.86 16.40
CA LYS A 203 -3.16 -20.23 17.11
C LYS A 203 -3.31 -19.55 18.48
N LYS A 204 -2.24 -19.48 19.26
CA LYS A 204 -2.17 -18.78 20.55
C LYS A 204 -1.12 -17.69 20.44
N THR A 205 -1.56 -16.48 20.16
CA THR A 205 -0.68 -15.34 19.95
C THR A 205 -0.24 -14.74 21.27
N SER A 206 1.05 -14.78 21.56
CA SER A 206 1.64 -14.03 22.68
C SER A 206 2.02 -12.64 22.22
N VAL A 207 1.65 -11.61 23.00
CA VAL A 207 2.08 -10.23 22.74
C VAL A 207 3.49 -10.06 23.28
N VAL A 208 4.44 -9.81 22.39
CA VAL A 208 5.85 -9.58 22.72
C VAL A 208 6.04 -8.13 23.18
N ALA A 209 5.43 -7.18 22.46
CA ALA A 209 5.40 -5.77 22.83
C ALA A 209 4.18 -5.08 22.24
N LYS A 210 3.78 -3.96 22.83
CA LYS A 210 2.66 -3.14 22.37
C LYS A 210 2.92 -1.67 22.64
N GLN A 211 2.41 -0.79 21.79
CA GLN A 211 2.53 0.67 21.92
C GLN A 211 1.28 1.37 21.37
N GLY A 212 0.85 2.46 22.01
CA GLY A 212 -0.33 3.25 21.60
C GLY A 212 -1.61 2.93 22.38
N ASN A 213 -2.75 3.46 21.92
CA ASN A 213 -4.04 3.32 22.60
C ASN A 213 -4.80 2.04 22.16
N GLY A 214 -4.94 1.08 23.07
CA GLY A 214 -5.61 -0.19 22.82
C GLY A 214 -7.09 -0.11 22.41
N GLN A 215 -7.76 1.03 22.61
CA GLN A 215 -9.15 1.24 22.15
C GLN A 215 -9.29 1.15 20.62
N TRP A 216 -8.20 1.39 19.89
CA TRP A 216 -8.17 1.28 18.44
C TRP A 216 -8.16 -0.17 17.94
N LYS A 217 -7.91 -1.14 18.81
CA LYS A 217 -7.93 -2.57 18.48
C LYS A 217 -9.35 -3.10 18.30
N GLN A 218 -10.01 -2.68 17.23
CA GLN A 218 -11.34 -3.13 16.83
C GLN A 218 -11.27 -3.80 15.46
N GLY A 219 -11.71 -5.05 15.37
CA GLY A 219 -11.68 -5.81 14.11
C GLY A 219 -10.27 -6.21 13.66
N ALA A 220 -10.13 -6.49 12.37
CA ALA A 220 -8.86 -6.87 11.77
C ALA A 220 -7.87 -5.69 11.78
N ALA A 221 -6.58 -6.01 11.95
CA ALA A 221 -5.52 -5.02 11.82
C ALA A 221 -5.47 -4.50 10.38
N ILE A 222 -5.27 -3.20 10.20
CA ILE A 222 -5.10 -2.59 8.87
C ILE A 222 -3.74 -2.91 8.24
N PHE A 223 -2.81 -3.39 9.05
CA PHE A 223 -1.51 -3.87 8.62
C PHE A 223 -1.12 -5.06 9.49
N ASP A 224 -0.77 -6.17 8.84
CA ASP A 224 -0.28 -7.37 9.51
C ASP A 224 0.82 -8.04 8.67
N LYS A 225 2.09 -7.93 9.10
CA LYS A 225 3.23 -8.49 8.38
C LYS A 225 4.17 -9.27 9.31
N LYS A 226 4.72 -10.38 8.81
CA LYS A 226 5.80 -11.11 9.47
C LYS A 226 7.08 -10.30 9.40
N ILE A 227 7.89 -10.39 10.45
CA ILE A 227 9.24 -9.82 10.48
C ILE A 227 10.25 -10.94 10.18
N ALA A 228 11.15 -10.70 9.24
CA ALA A 228 12.20 -11.66 8.88
C ALA A 228 13.08 -11.98 10.09
N ASN A 229 13.72 -13.17 10.08
CA ASN A 229 14.59 -13.61 11.17
C ASN A 229 13.95 -13.59 12.57
N SER A 230 12.62 -13.66 12.63
CA SER A 230 11.86 -13.74 13.88
C SER A 230 10.61 -14.61 13.72
N HIS A 231 10.11 -15.11 14.85
CA HIS A 231 8.78 -15.70 14.94
C HIS A 231 7.67 -14.65 15.06
N TRP A 232 7.99 -13.37 14.82
CA TRP A 232 7.11 -12.26 15.12
C TRP A 232 6.35 -11.75 13.90
N ARG A 233 5.19 -11.18 14.19
CA ARG A 233 4.38 -10.40 13.27
C ARG A 233 4.05 -9.07 13.93
N ILE A 234 4.09 -8.01 13.16
CA ILE A 234 3.62 -6.70 13.58
C ILE A 234 2.20 -6.51 13.08
N SER A 235 1.34 -6.04 13.97
CA SER A 235 -0.06 -5.72 13.69
C SER A 235 -0.35 -4.30 14.10
N TYR A 236 -0.98 -3.52 13.23
CA TYR A 236 -1.30 -2.12 13.47
C TYR A 236 -2.79 -1.84 13.27
N TRP A 237 -3.37 -1.08 14.18
CA TRP A 237 -4.73 -0.56 14.14
C TRP A 237 -4.68 0.96 14.22
N SER A 238 -5.53 1.66 13.48
CA SER A 238 -5.52 3.11 13.43
C SER A 238 -6.58 3.78 14.28
N ALA A 239 -6.32 5.05 14.61
CA ALA A 239 -7.35 5.92 15.18
C ALA A 239 -8.49 6.16 14.17
N LYS A 240 -9.72 5.77 14.53
CA LYS A 240 -10.91 6.17 13.75
C LYS A 240 -11.05 7.69 13.89
N SER A 241 -10.99 8.42 12.76
CA SER A 241 -11.35 9.84 12.74
C SER A 241 -12.79 9.98 13.23
N ALA A 242 -13.03 10.82 14.25
CA ALA A 242 -14.37 11.12 14.70
C ALA A 242 -15.19 11.65 13.52
N GLU A 243 -16.28 10.97 13.18
CA GLU A 243 -17.18 11.43 12.13
C GLU A 243 -17.76 12.79 12.49
N SER A 244 -17.31 13.85 11.83
CA SER A 244 -17.89 15.20 11.94
C SER A 244 -19.22 15.35 11.17
N SER A 245 -19.86 14.23 10.80
CA SER A 245 -21.00 14.16 9.89
C SER A 245 -22.35 14.52 10.54
N SER A 246 -22.47 14.44 11.87
CA SER A 246 -23.77 14.60 12.54
C SER A 246 -24.24 16.06 12.66
N LEU A 247 -23.33 17.01 12.92
CA LEU A 247 -23.71 18.41 13.14
C LEU A 247 -24.23 19.07 11.85
N PHE A 248 -23.58 18.78 10.72
CA PHE A 248 -23.93 19.37 9.42
C PHE A 248 -25.31 18.90 8.94
N MET A 249 -25.65 17.63 9.20
CA MET A 249 -26.97 17.05 8.87
C MET A 249 -28.10 17.68 9.67
N MET A 250 -27.88 17.99 10.95
CA MET A 250 -28.89 18.69 11.76
C MET A 250 -29.12 20.12 11.25
N ILE A 251 -28.06 20.84 10.89
CA ILE A 251 -28.16 22.23 10.40
C ILE A 251 -28.89 22.27 9.05
N LEU A 252 -28.54 21.37 8.12
CA LEU A 252 -29.19 21.29 6.82
C LEU A 252 -30.66 20.87 6.92
N GLY A 253 -30.96 19.89 7.79
CA GLY A 253 -32.34 19.47 8.07
C GLY A 253 -33.19 20.61 8.66
N ALA A 254 -32.60 21.41 9.56
CA ALA A 254 -33.26 22.59 10.10
C ALA A 254 -33.53 23.65 9.03
N MET A 255 -32.57 23.93 8.14
CA MET A 255 -32.76 24.90 7.04
C MET A 255 -33.86 24.47 6.05
N LEU A 256 -33.91 23.18 5.68
CA LEU A 256 -34.97 22.65 4.82
C LEU A 256 -36.34 22.72 5.52
N GLY A 257 -36.40 22.42 6.82
CA GLY A 257 -37.61 22.59 7.62
C GLY A 257 -38.12 24.03 7.61
N VAL A 258 -37.23 25.01 7.80
CA VAL A 258 -37.58 26.44 7.76
C VAL A 258 -38.10 26.86 6.38
N MET A 259 -37.48 26.39 5.29
CA MET A 259 -37.97 26.67 3.93
C MET A 259 -39.39 26.13 3.69
N VAL A 260 -39.68 24.90 4.14
CA VAL A 260 -41.02 24.31 4.02
C VAL A 260 -42.05 25.09 4.82
N VAL A 261 -41.70 25.50 6.06
CA VAL A 261 -42.57 26.33 6.90
C VAL A 261 -42.84 27.69 6.26
N MET A 262 -41.82 28.36 5.72
CA MET A 262 -42.01 29.64 5.00
C MET A 262 -42.90 29.48 3.76
N TRP A 263 -42.75 28.39 3.02
CA TRP A 263 -43.60 28.11 1.86
C TRP A 263 -45.07 27.88 2.25
N LEU A 264 -45.31 27.09 3.31
CA LEU A 264 -46.65 26.86 3.84
C LEU A 264 -47.29 28.15 4.37
N LEU A 265 -46.51 28.99 5.06
CA LEU A 265 -46.96 30.31 5.51
C LEU A 265 -47.33 31.19 4.31
N ARG A 266 -46.50 31.23 3.27
CA ARG A 266 -46.79 32.02 2.06
C ARG A 266 -48.10 31.60 1.40
N GLU A 267 -48.31 30.30 1.21
CA GLU A 267 -49.56 29.78 0.62
C GLU A 267 -50.78 30.03 1.51
N PHE A 268 -50.61 29.88 2.83
CA PHE A 268 -51.67 30.18 3.78
C PHE A 268 -52.11 31.65 3.68
N TRP A 269 -51.16 32.59 3.74
CA TRP A 269 -51.40 34.03 3.63
C TRP A 269 -51.99 34.43 2.27
N GLN A 270 -51.48 33.88 1.17
CA GLN A 270 -52.04 34.14 -0.15
C GLN A 270 -53.48 33.65 -0.25
N SER A 271 -53.80 32.47 0.30
CA SER A 271 -55.17 31.94 0.26
C SER A 271 -56.15 32.71 1.14
N THR A 272 -55.72 33.21 2.30
CA THR A 272 -56.58 33.98 3.21
C THR A 272 -56.83 35.38 2.67
N LEU A 273 -55.80 36.05 2.15
CA LEU A 273 -55.93 37.35 1.51
C LEU A 273 -56.84 37.29 0.27
N LEU A 274 -56.69 36.25 -0.57
CA LEU A 274 -57.54 36.09 -1.76
C LEU A 274 -59.01 35.82 -1.38
N LYS A 275 -59.28 35.02 -0.33
CA LYS A 275 -60.65 34.79 0.17
C LYS A 275 -61.29 36.07 0.70
N ARG A 276 -60.51 36.90 1.41
CA ARG A 276 -60.97 38.20 1.91
C ARG A 276 -61.33 39.13 0.75
N ASP A 277 -60.47 39.20 -0.25
CA ASP A 277 -60.68 40.05 -1.42
C ASP A 277 -61.89 39.58 -2.26
N VAL A 278 -62.12 38.28 -2.41
CA VAL A 278 -63.31 37.73 -3.07
C VAL A 278 -64.59 38.05 -2.29
N ALA A 279 -64.58 37.98 -0.96
CA ALA A 279 -65.74 38.34 -0.14
C ALA A 279 -66.08 39.84 -0.27
N ILE A 280 -65.06 40.70 -0.32
CA ILE A 280 -65.23 42.15 -0.53
C ILE A 280 -65.79 42.44 -1.93
N LEU A 281 -65.33 41.73 -2.97
CA LEU A 281 -65.89 41.83 -4.32
C LEU A 281 -67.34 41.35 -4.40
N GLN A 282 -67.70 40.27 -3.70
CA GLN A 282 -69.09 39.80 -3.62
C GLN A 282 -69.99 40.81 -2.91
N GLN A 283 -69.49 41.44 -1.85
CA GLN A 283 -70.19 42.52 -1.16
C GLN A 283 -70.39 43.73 -2.06
N GLN A 284 -69.37 44.13 -2.83
CA GLN A 284 -69.50 45.21 -3.81
C GLN A 284 -70.58 44.93 -4.86
N ILE A 285 -70.65 43.71 -5.39
CA ILE A 285 -71.69 43.30 -6.34
C ILE A 285 -73.09 43.33 -5.69
N GLY A 286 -73.21 42.93 -4.42
CA GLY A 286 -74.46 43.02 -3.65
C GLY A 286 -74.92 44.46 -3.42
N ASP A 287 -74.00 45.33 -2.99
CA ASP A 287 -74.27 46.74 -2.73
C ASP A 287 -74.65 47.51 -4.02
N ILE A 288 -74.08 47.14 -5.17
CA ILE A 288 -74.46 47.69 -6.48
C ILE A 288 -75.90 47.28 -6.85
N LYS A 289 -76.30 46.03 -6.61
CA LYS A 289 -77.67 45.55 -6.88
C LYS A 289 -78.71 46.22 -5.99
N GLU A 290 -78.35 46.60 -4.77
CA GLU A 290 -79.23 47.31 -3.83
C GLU A 290 -79.16 48.84 -3.94
N ASN A 291 -78.38 49.39 -4.88
CA ASN A 291 -78.14 50.83 -5.06
C ASN A 291 -77.57 51.53 -3.80
N LYS A 292 -76.73 50.82 -3.04
CA LYS A 292 -76.04 51.29 -1.82
C LYS A 292 -74.52 51.26 -1.97
N SER A 293 -74.01 51.36 -3.20
CA SER A 293 -72.59 51.22 -3.50
C SER A 293 -71.73 52.26 -2.77
N LYS A 294 -70.64 51.81 -2.13
CA LYS A 294 -69.68 52.66 -1.42
C LYS A 294 -68.63 53.25 -2.36
N SER A 295 -68.03 54.36 -1.94
CA SER A 295 -66.97 55.06 -2.70
C SER A 295 -65.75 54.18 -3.00
N GLN A 296 -65.36 53.32 -2.04
CA GLN A 296 -64.18 52.46 -2.14
C GLN A 296 -64.38 51.13 -1.39
N TYR A 297 -63.87 50.04 -1.97
CA TYR A 297 -63.80 48.73 -1.36
C TYR A 297 -62.31 48.34 -1.24
N PRO A 298 -61.73 48.27 -0.03
CA PRO A 298 -60.30 48.08 0.13
C PRO A 298 -59.90 46.62 -0.13
N LEU A 299 -59.36 46.35 -1.33
CA LEU A 299 -58.79 45.05 -1.68
C LEU A 299 -57.30 44.98 -1.36
N SER A 300 -56.86 43.81 -0.90
CA SER A 300 -55.47 43.53 -0.50
C SER A 300 -54.56 43.32 -1.72
N ASN A 301 -55.11 42.80 -2.82
CA ASN A 301 -54.40 42.58 -4.07
C ASN A 301 -54.58 43.77 -5.03
N THR A 302 -53.48 44.46 -5.32
CA THR A 302 -53.44 45.62 -6.22
C THR A 302 -53.88 45.30 -7.65
N LYS A 303 -53.71 44.05 -8.14
CA LYS A 303 -54.19 43.63 -9.46
C LYS A 303 -55.72 43.45 -9.52
N LEU A 304 -56.37 43.22 -8.38
CA LEU A 304 -57.84 43.10 -8.32
C LEU A 304 -58.52 44.48 -8.16
N GLN A 305 -57.77 45.54 -7.87
CA GLN A 305 -58.31 46.89 -7.76
C GLN A 305 -58.80 47.43 -9.10
N GLU A 306 -58.15 47.11 -10.22
CA GLU A 306 -58.60 47.50 -11.57
C GLU A 306 -60.00 46.93 -11.90
N LEU A 307 -60.32 45.73 -11.41
CA LEU A 307 -61.65 45.12 -11.57
C LEU A 307 -62.75 45.87 -10.81
N THR A 308 -62.42 46.54 -9.71
CA THR A 308 -63.41 47.31 -8.93
C THR A 308 -63.81 48.61 -9.61
N SER A 309 -62.88 49.26 -10.34
CA SER A 309 -63.18 50.43 -11.17
C SER A 309 -64.05 50.06 -12.37
N ASP A 310 -63.76 48.94 -13.03
CA ASP A 310 -64.51 48.50 -14.20
C ASP A 310 -65.93 48.05 -13.85
N LEU A 311 -66.12 47.35 -12.72
CA LEU A 311 -67.43 46.97 -12.20
C LEU A 311 -68.31 48.19 -11.86
N ARG A 312 -67.70 49.31 -11.45
CA ARG A 312 -68.40 50.57 -11.20
C ARG A 312 -68.79 51.29 -12.49
N ALA A 313 -67.91 51.31 -13.49
CA ALA A 313 -68.19 51.88 -14.80
C ALA A 313 -69.39 51.18 -15.47
N LEU A 314 -69.45 49.85 -15.37
CA LEU A 314 -70.58 49.04 -15.84
C LEU A 314 -71.91 49.32 -15.10
N ALA A 315 -71.86 49.65 -13.80
CA ALA A 315 -73.06 49.98 -13.04
C ALA A 315 -73.64 51.37 -13.37
N ILE A 316 -72.79 52.31 -13.78
CA ILE A 316 -73.19 53.68 -14.17
C ILE A 316 -73.87 53.69 -15.55
N ASP A 317 -73.50 52.77 -16.44
CA ASP A 317 -74.02 52.69 -17.81
C ASP A 317 -75.46 52.10 -17.90
N MET A 318 -75.93 51.43 -16.84
CA MET A 318 -77.28 50.83 -16.81
C MET A 318 -78.41 51.81 -16.40
N VAL A 319 -78.13 53.08 -16.07
CA VAL A 319 -79.10 54.01 -15.44
C VAL A 319 -79.49 55.25 -16.29
N ALA A 320 -78.98 55.46 -17.51
CA ALA A 320 -79.27 56.71 -18.26
C ALA A 320 -80.29 56.58 -19.41
N PRO A 321 -81.27 57.53 -19.52
CA PRO A 321 -81.78 57.98 -20.83
C PRO A 321 -81.88 59.54 -20.92
N PRO A 322 -82.27 60.17 -22.06
CA PRO A 322 -81.36 60.81 -23.01
C PRO A 322 -81.45 62.36 -23.09
N LEU A 323 -80.59 62.92 -23.95
CA LEU A 323 -80.21 64.33 -24.17
C LEU A 323 -81.31 65.41 -24.31
N GLY A 324 -80.97 66.63 -23.84
CA GLY A 324 -81.53 67.92 -24.26
C GLY A 324 -80.64 69.13 -23.84
N SER A 325 -80.21 69.95 -24.80
CA SER A 325 -79.35 71.15 -24.74
C SER A 325 -80.11 72.48 -24.47
N PRO A 326 -79.51 73.70 -24.49
CA PRO A 326 -78.25 74.27 -23.92
C PRO A 326 -78.48 75.60 -23.12
N LEU A 327 -77.45 76.23 -22.50
CA LEU A 327 -77.26 77.71 -22.38
C LEU A 327 -75.98 78.14 -21.59
N LYS A 328 -75.06 78.79 -22.34
CA LYS A 328 -74.22 80.02 -22.13
C LYS A 328 -73.41 80.37 -20.85
N GLU A 329 -72.15 80.79 -21.16
CA GLU A 329 -71.28 81.89 -20.62
C GLU A 329 -70.82 81.83 -19.13
N ASN A 330 -69.56 82.10 -18.73
CA ASN A 330 -68.67 83.22 -19.11
C ASN A 330 -67.21 83.00 -18.62
N ILE A 331 -66.19 83.39 -19.43
CA ILE A 331 -64.98 84.24 -19.15
C ILE A 331 -64.12 83.91 -17.88
N LYS A 332 -62.77 83.83 -17.80
CA LYS A 332 -61.51 84.08 -18.57
C LYS A 332 -60.32 83.64 -17.61
N PRO A 333 -59.01 83.86 -17.90
CA PRO A 333 -58.09 83.03 -18.68
C PRO A 333 -56.92 82.42 -17.85
N LYS A 334 -56.16 81.53 -18.50
CA LYS A 334 -54.84 80.97 -18.08
C LYS A 334 -53.81 82.09 -17.79
N PRO A 335 -52.73 81.83 -17.02
CA PRO A 335 -51.54 81.32 -17.68
C PRO A 335 -50.71 80.30 -16.85
N GLN A 336 -50.03 79.40 -17.56
CA GLN A 336 -48.74 78.84 -17.11
C GLN A 336 -47.63 79.78 -17.60
N PRO A 337 -46.44 79.73 -16.98
CA PRO A 337 -45.30 79.32 -17.79
C PRO A 337 -44.34 78.34 -17.07
N GLU A 338 -43.64 77.55 -17.88
CA GLU A 338 -42.38 76.84 -17.62
C GLU A 338 -41.19 77.84 -17.46
N PRO A 339 -39.88 77.49 -17.57
CA PRO A 339 -39.04 76.32 -17.21
C PRO A 339 -37.75 76.77 -16.44
N MET A 340 -36.71 75.92 -16.39
CA MET A 340 -35.25 76.20 -16.17
C MET A 340 -34.77 76.36 -14.72
N LEU A 341 -33.52 76.12 -14.32
CA LEU A 341 -32.36 75.29 -14.72
C LEU A 341 -31.31 75.53 -13.58
N GLN A 342 -30.54 74.49 -13.20
CA GLN A 342 -29.18 74.52 -12.62
C GLN A 342 -28.83 75.11 -11.23
N ALA A 343 -28.01 74.28 -10.54
CA ALA A 343 -26.81 74.56 -9.73
C ALA A 343 -26.94 75.14 -8.31
N GLU A 344 -26.37 74.44 -7.32
CA GLU A 344 -25.23 74.86 -6.47
C GLU A 344 -25.11 74.00 -5.17
N GLU A 345 -23.92 73.41 -4.96
CA GLU A 345 -23.33 73.10 -3.65
C GLU A 345 -22.90 74.43 -2.96
N PRO A 346 -22.74 74.58 -1.61
CA PRO A 346 -21.85 73.73 -0.79
C PRO A 346 -22.22 73.51 0.71
N GLU A 347 -21.45 72.60 1.32
CA GLU A 347 -20.95 72.50 2.71
C GLU A 347 -21.83 72.84 3.94
N ALA A 348 -21.99 71.87 4.85
CA ALA A 348 -21.76 72.03 6.30
C ALA A 348 -21.71 70.67 7.03
N GLU A 349 -20.76 70.58 7.95
CA GLU A 349 -20.34 69.45 8.79
C GLU A 349 -21.39 68.98 9.82
N MET A 350 -21.35 67.68 10.17
CA MET A 350 -21.52 67.23 11.57
C MET A 350 -21.01 65.78 11.75
N GLU A 351 -19.89 65.66 12.46
CA GLU A 351 -19.40 64.41 13.07
C GLU A 351 -20.28 63.98 14.25
N GLN A 352 -20.46 62.66 14.45
CA GLN A 352 -20.76 62.09 15.77
C GLN A 352 -20.34 60.60 15.90
N LYS A 353 -19.10 60.43 16.33
CA LYS A 353 -18.59 59.65 17.48
C LYS A 353 -19.29 58.34 17.93
N VAL A 354 -18.50 57.27 17.88
CA VAL A 354 -18.63 55.94 18.52
C VAL A 354 -18.39 56.03 20.05
N PRO A 355 -19.09 55.27 20.91
CA PRO A 355 -18.71 55.12 22.31
C PRO A 355 -18.14 53.71 22.63
N THR A 356 -17.01 53.72 23.33
CA THR A 356 -16.40 52.64 24.12
C THR A 356 -16.47 52.99 25.60
N GLN A 357 -16.63 51.99 26.51
CA GLN A 357 -16.13 51.90 27.91
C GLN A 357 -16.94 50.83 28.72
N PRO A 358 -16.55 50.43 29.97
CA PRO A 358 -15.22 50.11 30.54
C PRO A 358 -15.22 48.84 31.47
N ASP A 359 -14.04 48.47 32.00
CA ASP A 359 -13.80 47.45 33.05
C ASP A 359 -14.34 47.80 34.46
N PRO A 360 -14.39 46.83 35.40
CA PRO A 360 -14.15 47.13 36.82
C PRO A 360 -13.33 46.10 37.63
N ILE A 361 -12.26 46.60 38.26
CA ILE A 361 -11.78 46.53 39.68
C ILE A 361 -12.30 45.42 40.66
N ILE A 362 -11.35 44.79 41.39
CA ILE A 362 -11.49 43.87 42.58
C ILE A 362 -11.49 44.66 43.91
N PRO A 363 -12.00 44.16 45.08
CA PRO A 363 -11.13 43.51 46.11
C PRO A 363 -11.88 42.45 47.02
N PRO A 364 -11.43 42.02 48.23
CA PRO A 364 -10.85 40.68 48.49
C PRO A 364 -11.54 39.85 49.61
N THR A 365 -11.18 38.57 49.81
CA THR A 365 -11.39 37.87 51.11
C THR A 365 -10.33 36.78 51.36
N ASP A 366 -9.74 36.86 52.55
CA ASP A 366 -8.79 35.98 53.22
C ASP A 366 -9.25 34.52 53.38
N VAL A 367 -8.33 33.55 53.38
CA VAL A 367 -8.12 32.58 54.49
C VAL A 367 -6.67 32.07 54.47
N GLN A 368 -6.13 31.94 55.68
CA GLN A 368 -4.75 31.78 56.13
C GLN A 368 -4.05 30.45 55.79
N ILE A 369 -2.71 30.52 55.70
CA ILE A 369 -1.77 29.40 55.86
C ILE A 369 -0.72 29.83 56.89
N GLU A 370 -0.47 28.98 57.89
CA GLU A 370 0.81 28.90 58.60
C GLU A 370 1.28 27.42 58.68
N PRO A 371 2.59 27.16 58.85
CA PRO A 371 3.32 26.08 58.17
C PRO A 371 3.94 25.05 59.11
N ALA A 372 4.40 23.90 58.59
CA ALA A 372 5.40 23.08 59.28
C ALA A 372 6.19 22.11 58.38
N LEU A 373 7.50 22.38 58.31
CA LEU A 373 8.67 21.49 58.31
C LEU A 373 8.90 20.44 57.18
N ALA A 374 9.94 20.73 56.39
CA ALA A 374 10.83 19.78 55.71
C ALA A 374 11.78 19.08 56.74
N PRO A 375 12.60 18.07 56.35
CA PRO A 375 13.88 18.41 55.72
C PRO A 375 14.51 17.39 54.70
N ALA A 376 15.41 17.96 53.88
CA ALA A 376 16.69 17.46 53.30
C ALA A 376 16.66 16.25 52.33
N VAL A 377 17.35 16.26 51.18
CA VAL A 377 18.81 16.43 50.92
C VAL A 377 18.99 16.97 49.49
N GLU A 378 19.51 18.19 49.27
CA GLU A 378 20.93 18.61 49.07
C GLU A 378 21.37 18.59 47.59
N GLU A 379 21.31 19.76 46.95
CA GLU A 379 21.86 20.06 45.62
C GLU A 379 22.56 21.43 45.72
N VAL A 380 23.82 21.53 45.31
CA VAL A 380 24.60 22.78 45.29
C VAL A 380 25.17 23.02 43.89
N ILE A 381 24.41 23.82 43.13
CA ILE A 381 24.71 25.01 42.32
C ILE A 381 26.19 25.38 42.11
N ILE A 382 26.57 25.73 40.86
CA ILE A 382 27.20 27.02 40.53
C ILE A 382 26.64 27.54 39.18
N GLU A 383 26.02 28.73 39.20
CA GLU A 383 25.77 29.59 38.04
C GLU A 383 27.01 30.42 37.71
N GLU A 384 27.22 30.77 36.43
CA GLU A 384 27.51 32.16 36.11
C GLU A 384 27.10 32.50 34.67
N SER A 385 26.52 33.68 34.53
CA SER A 385 25.90 34.30 33.38
C SER A 385 26.86 35.25 32.67
N SER A 386 26.67 35.47 31.36
CA SER A 386 26.62 36.82 30.73
C SER A 386 26.64 36.76 29.21
N GLU A 387 26.02 37.79 28.63
CA GLU A 387 25.60 37.96 27.24
C GLU A 387 26.70 38.49 26.30
N LEU A 388 26.28 38.68 25.03
CA LEU A 388 26.63 39.79 24.10
C LEU A 388 27.70 39.58 23.00
N THR A 389 27.16 39.53 21.77
CA THR A 389 27.50 40.30 20.54
C THR A 389 28.75 39.98 19.68
N PHE A 390 28.44 39.88 18.38
CA PHE A 390 29.31 39.90 17.20
C PHE A 390 29.91 41.29 16.91
N ALA A 391 31.19 41.33 16.48
CA ALA A 391 31.66 41.87 15.19
C ALA A 391 33.19 42.11 15.17
N GLU A 392 33.83 41.75 14.05
CA GLU A 392 35.03 42.37 13.38
C GLU A 392 36.35 42.49 14.20
N THR A 393 37.60 42.28 13.72
CA THR A 393 38.24 42.33 12.40
C THR A 393 39.70 41.85 12.49
N SER A 394 40.26 41.42 11.35
CA SER A 394 41.65 41.61 10.83
C SER A 394 42.91 40.90 11.38
N ALA A 395 43.55 40.17 10.44
CA ALA A 395 45.00 40.04 10.10
C ALA A 395 45.93 39.27 11.08
N SER A 396 46.89 38.42 10.68
CA SER A 396 47.73 38.34 9.46
C SER A 396 48.20 36.88 9.25
N LEU A 397 47.99 36.27 8.07
CA LEU A 397 48.98 35.92 7.03
C LEU A 397 50.37 35.45 7.50
N ASP A 398 50.63 34.15 7.28
CA ASP A 398 51.94 33.66 6.84
C ASP A 398 51.79 32.76 5.61
N VAL A 399 52.79 32.90 4.75
CA VAL A 399 52.96 32.56 3.34
C VAL A 399 52.80 31.07 3.01
N VAL A 400 52.01 30.75 1.97
CA VAL A 400 52.02 29.45 1.27
C VAL A 400 52.53 29.68 -0.15
N GLU A 401 53.53 28.90 -0.56
CA GLU A 401 54.18 28.94 -1.87
C GLU A 401 53.21 28.65 -3.04
N PRO A 402 53.47 29.22 -4.23
CA PRO A 402 52.57 29.08 -5.38
C PRO A 402 52.68 27.70 -6.04
N VAL A 403 51.53 27.08 -6.28
CA VAL A 403 51.35 25.89 -7.13
C VAL A 403 51.62 26.29 -8.60
N PRO A 404 52.41 25.53 -9.38
CA PRO A 404 52.80 25.93 -10.72
C PRO A 404 51.66 25.77 -11.74
N GLU A 405 51.61 26.66 -12.72
CA GLU A 405 50.71 26.61 -13.87
C GLU A 405 50.94 25.37 -14.75
N PRO A 406 49.88 24.85 -15.41
CA PRO A 406 49.98 23.63 -16.21
C PRO A 406 50.77 23.87 -17.50
N GLN A 407 51.81 23.06 -17.69
CA GLN A 407 52.60 22.99 -18.92
C GLN A 407 51.75 22.47 -20.10
N PRO A 408 52.03 22.89 -21.35
CA PRO A 408 51.29 22.44 -22.53
C PRO A 408 51.58 20.97 -22.82
N VAL A 409 50.53 20.21 -23.08
CA VAL A 409 50.59 18.78 -23.44
C VAL A 409 51.34 18.64 -24.77
N VAL A 410 52.48 17.97 -24.72
CA VAL A 410 53.23 17.49 -25.89
C VAL A 410 52.69 16.11 -26.25
N ASP A 411 52.41 15.88 -27.53
CA ASP A 411 52.00 14.60 -28.10
C ASP A 411 52.98 13.48 -27.74
N GLU A 412 52.52 12.50 -26.94
CA GLU A 412 53.16 11.20 -26.81
C GLU A 412 52.27 10.10 -27.40
N ALA A 413 52.90 9.25 -28.19
CA ALA A 413 52.31 8.22 -29.04
C ALA A 413 51.47 7.18 -28.26
N PRO A 414 50.44 6.58 -28.88
CA PRO A 414 49.57 5.63 -28.21
C PRO A 414 50.30 4.32 -27.88
N LEU A 415 50.17 3.90 -26.62
CA LEU A 415 50.51 2.55 -26.16
C LEU A 415 49.50 1.54 -26.75
N GLU A 416 50.00 0.63 -27.56
CA GLU A 416 49.26 -0.49 -28.15
C GLU A 416 48.73 -1.43 -27.05
N PHE A 417 47.40 -1.54 -26.94
CA PHE A 417 46.75 -2.68 -26.30
C PHE A 417 46.58 -3.79 -27.34
N ASN A 418 47.20 -4.93 -27.08
CA ASN A 418 47.16 -6.10 -27.94
C ASN A 418 45.75 -6.73 -27.90
N ILE A 419 44.94 -6.47 -28.92
CA ILE A 419 43.65 -7.13 -29.14
C ILE A 419 43.94 -8.42 -29.92
N LEU A 420 43.60 -9.57 -29.33
CA LEU A 420 43.51 -10.83 -30.08
C LEU A 420 42.32 -10.73 -31.04
N GLU A 421 42.61 -10.58 -32.33
CA GLU A 421 41.62 -10.61 -33.40
C GLU A 421 40.95 -12.00 -33.53
N PRO A 422 39.65 -12.06 -33.85
CA PRO A 422 38.97 -13.32 -34.13
C PRO A 422 39.43 -13.89 -35.48
N THR A 423 39.77 -15.17 -35.51
CA THR A 423 40.08 -15.93 -36.72
C THR A 423 38.85 -16.01 -37.66
N PRO A 424 39.04 -15.89 -38.99
CA PRO A 424 37.93 -15.92 -39.94
C PRO A 424 37.42 -17.34 -40.18
N VAL A 425 36.10 -17.51 -40.06
CA VAL A 425 35.35 -18.70 -40.51
C VAL A 425 35.31 -18.72 -42.04
N PRO A 426 35.65 -19.84 -42.72
CA PRO A 426 35.53 -19.91 -44.18
C PRO A 426 34.06 -20.02 -44.61
N LYS A 427 33.67 -19.20 -45.58
CA LYS A 427 32.37 -19.21 -46.25
C LYS A 427 32.19 -20.47 -47.09
N ALA A 428 31.05 -21.14 -46.92
CA ALA A 428 30.58 -22.19 -47.82
C ALA A 428 29.90 -21.55 -49.04
N GLU A 429 30.35 -21.90 -50.25
CA GLU A 429 29.67 -21.61 -51.50
C GLU A 429 28.86 -22.82 -52.00
N SER A 430 27.78 -22.49 -52.70
CA SER A 430 26.62 -23.27 -53.14
C SER A 430 26.90 -24.51 -54.00
N LYS A 431 26.05 -25.53 -53.85
CA LYS A 431 25.82 -26.59 -54.85
C LYS A 431 24.32 -26.67 -55.22
N PRO A 432 23.97 -27.00 -56.47
CA PRO A 432 22.59 -26.95 -56.96
C PRO A 432 21.81 -28.24 -56.70
N GLU A 433 20.50 -28.06 -56.78
CA GLU A 433 19.35 -28.95 -56.60
C GLU A 433 19.29 -30.14 -57.59
N VAL A 434 18.97 -31.35 -57.09
CA VAL A 434 18.40 -32.48 -57.86
C VAL A 434 17.44 -33.27 -56.97
N GLU A 435 16.24 -33.52 -57.48
CA GLU A 435 15.09 -34.24 -56.92
C GLU A 435 15.27 -35.79 -56.75
N PRO A 436 14.35 -36.48 -56.06
CA PRO A 436 14.61 -37.76 -55.38
C PRO A 436 14.29 -39.02 -56.21
N LYS A 437 14.94 -40.14 -55.86
CA LYS A 437 14.47 -41.51 -56.19
C LYS A 437 14.80 -42.53 -55.08
N LYS A 438 13.80 -43.34 -54.74
CA LYS A 438 13.82 -44.63 -54.00
C LYS A 438 13.28 -45.71 -54.97
N PRO A 439 13.30 -47.05 -54.75
CA PRO A 439 14.08 -47.95 -53.86
C PRO A 439 14.74 -49.19 -54.56
N GLU A 440 15.55 -49.96 -53.79
CA GLU A 440 15.75 -51.44 -53.77
C GLU A 440 16.47 -52.22 -54.92
N PRO A 441 16.88 -53.52 -54.73
CA PRO A 441 17.73 -54.11 -53.67
C PRO A 441 18.77 -55.15 -54.21
N ALA A 442 19.62 -55.72 -53.33
CA ALA A 442 20.29 -57.06 -53.36
C ALA A 442 21.73 -56.99 -52.81
N ASN A 443 22.37 -58.00 -52.20
CA ASN A 443 22.02 -59.17 -51.39
C ASN A 443 23.39 -59.79 -50.93
N VAL A 444 23.42 -60.49 -49.79
CA VAL A 444 24.24 -61.69 -49.48
C VAL A 444 25.66 -61.57 -48.83
N ALA A 445 25.70 -62.01 -47.55
CA ALA A 445 26.59 -62.99 -46.87
C ALA A 445 28.11 -62.75 -46.72
N VAL A 446 28.86 -63.32 -45.75
CA VAL A 446 28.76 -63.96 -44.41
C VAL A 446 30.24 -64.23 -44.06
N ASP A 447 30.71 -64.00 -42.81
CA ASP A 447 31.61 -64.95 -42.10
C ASP A 447 31.99 -64.53 -40.66
N ALA A 448 32.33 -65.57 -39.88
CA ALA A 448 32.33 -65.75 -38.42
C ALA A 448 33.51 -65.12 -37.62
N PRO A 449 33.49 -65.17 -36.26
CA PRO A 449 34.42 -64.46 -35.37
C PRO A 449 35.53 -65.35 -34.76
N LEU A 450 36.59 -64.71 -34.24
CA LEU A 450 37.66 -65.33 -33.43
C LEU A 450 37.75 -64.68 -32.04
N GLU A 451 37.69 -65.51 -30.99
CA GLU A 451 37.89 -65.20 -29.57
C GLU A 451 39.38 -65.03 -29.18
N LEU A 452 39.65 -64.32 -28.08
CA LEU A 452 40.81 -64.58 -27.22
C LEU A 452 40.45 -64.31 -25.73
N LYS A 453 40.88 -65.22 -24.85
CA LYS A 453 40.62 -65.30 -23.38
C LYS A 453 41.94 -65.18 -22.58
N VAL A 454 41.82 -65.25 -21.24
CA VAL A 454 42.83 -65.53 -20.15
C VAL A 454 43.03 -64.30 -19.21
N ALA A 455 43.02 -64.34 -17.87
CA ALA A 455 42.88 -65.37 -16.81
C ALA A 455 42.55 -64.74 -15.42
N GLU A 456 42.10 -65.57 -14.47
CA GLU A 456 41.92 -65.37 -13.00
C GLU A 456 43.15 -65.84 -12.17
N PRO A 457 43.13 -65.60 -10.83
CA PRO A 457 43.41 -66.71 -9.90
C PRO A 457 42.47 -66.81 -8.65
N GLU A 458 42.28 -68.04 -8.18
CA GLU A 458 41.57 -68.53 -6.96
C GLU A 458 42.41 -68.51 -5.68
N ILE A 459 41.80 -68.51 -4.46
CA ILE A 459 42.19 -69.31 -3.25
C ILE A 459 40.98 -69.54 -2.27
N GLN A 460 40.58 -70.83 -2.13
CA GLN A 460 40.25 -71.74 -0.97
C GLN A 460 39.17 -71.50 0.13
N GLU A 461 38.48 -72.63 0.44
CA GLU A 461 37.40 -72.94 1.42
C GLU A 461 37.86 -73.20 2.87
N GLU A 462 36.96 -73.04 3.87
CA GLU A 462 36.65 -74.09 4.87
C GLU A 462 35.41 -73.81 5.78
N ALA A 463 34.64 -74.89 6.00
CA ALA A 463 33.81 -75.28 7.16
C ALA A 463 32.44 -74.63 7.51
N THR A 464 31.40 -75.48 7.44
CA THR A 464 29.98 -75.32 7.84
C THR A 464 29.67 -75.74 9.29
N LEU A 465 28.68 -75.12 9.96
CA LEU A 465 27.75 -75.76 10.91
C LEU A 465 26.48 -74.91 11.15
N GLU A 466 25.33 -75.59 11.23
CA GLU A 466 23.95 -75.14 10.94
C GLU A 466 23.17 -74.49 12.11
N LEU A 467 22.16 -73.62 11.81
CA LEU A 467 20.72 -73.85 12.03
C LEU A 467 19.82 -72.59 11.85
N ASN A 468 18.99 -72.63 10.79
CA ASN A 468 17.57 -72.20 10.62
C ASN A 468 17.12 -70.82 11.19
N ILE A 469 16.50 -69.89 10.43
CA ILE A 469 15.14 -69.93 9.83
C ILE A 469 14.97 -68.73 8.87
N GLY A 470 14.33 -68.93 7.70
CA GLY A 470 13.47 -67.91 7.05
C GLY A 470 14.00 -67.20 5.79
N GLU A 471 13.41 -67.58 4.64
CA GLU A 471 13.28 -66.94 3.31
C GLU A 471 14.04 -65.63 2.98
N PRO A 472 14.78 -65.55 1.85
CA PRO A 472 15.26 -64.28 1.32
C PRO A 472 14.15 -63.59 0.51
N LEU A 473 13.67 -62.47 1.03
CA LEU A 473 12.84 -61.50 0.30
C LEU A 473 13.69 -60.90 -0.84
N SER A 474 13.30 -61.15 -2.09
CA SER A 474 13.87 -60.52 -3.27
C SER A 474 13.55 -59.03 -3.27
N LEU A 475 14.53 -58.18 -2.93
CA LEU A 475 14.50 -56.74 -3.13
C LEU A 475 14.89 -56.42 -4.58
N GLU A 476 13.88 -56.26 -5.44
CA GLU A 476 14.04 -55.48 -6.67
C GLU A 476 14.29 -54.02 -6.27
N LEU A 477 15.45 -53.48 -6.65
CA LEU A 477 15.75 -52.06 -6.54
C LEU A 477 14.91 -51.30 -7.58
N PRO A 478 13.99 -50.40 -7.19
CA PRO A 478 13.31 -49.55 -8.15
C PRO A 478 14.28 -48.49 -8.66
N SER A 479 14.29 -48.28 -9.97
CA SER A 479 14.95 -47.16 -10.63
C SER A 479 14.42 -45.84 -10.06
N LEU A 480 15.33 -45.00 -9.54
CA LEU A 480 15.04 -43.63 -9.10
C LEU A 480 14.69 -42.77 -10.32
N GLN A 481 13.40 -42.63 -10.60
CA GLN A 481 12.85 -41.43 -11.22
C GLN A 481 12.28 -40.61 -10.07
N ASP A 482 12.75 -39.37 -9.92
CA ASP A 482 12.25 -38.42 -8.94
C ASP A 482 10.74 -38.27 -9.09
N GLU A 483 9.97 -38.80 -8.14
CA GLU A 483 8.55 -38.49 -7.98
C GLU A 483 8.43 -37.03 -7.50
N GLN A 484 8.59 -36.07 -8.41
CA GLN A 484 8.17 -34.69 -8.17
C GLN A 484 6.65 -34.67 -8.13
N SER A 485 6.08 -34.31 -6.97
CA SER A 485 4.64 -34.15 -6.82
C SER A 485 4.10 -33.15 -7.84
N ASP A 486 3.08 -33.55 -8.58
CA ASP A 486 2.39 -32.71 -9.56
C ASP A 486 1.58 -31.56 -8.94
N ASP A 487 1.51 -31.50 -7.61
CA ASP A 487 0.69 -30.53 -6.88
C ASP A 487 1.40 -29.17 -6.74
N VAL A 488 0.65 -28.08 -6.90
CA VAL A 488 1.18 -26.72 -6.80
C VAL A 488 1.05 -26.26 -5.35
N ASP A 489 2.17 -25.98 -4.68
CA ASP A 489 2.15 -25.51 -3.29
C ASP A 489 1.37 -24.18 -3.17
N PRO A 490 0.20 -24.12 -2.51
CA PRO A 490 -0.59 -22.89 -2.38
C PRO A 490 0.18 -21.79 -1.66
N SER A 491 1.19 -22.13 -0.86
CA SER A 491 1.98 -21.17 -0.11
C SER A 491 2.72 -20.20 -1.04
N ILE A 492 3.02 -20.56 -2.29
CA ILE A 492 3.77 -19.69 -3.22
C ILE A 492 2.94 -18.51 -3.72
N PHE A 493 1.60 -18.55 -3.64
CA PHE A 493 0.72 -17.45 -4.00
C PHE A 493 0.68 -16.45 -2.84
N LYS A 494 1.51 -15.41 -2.93
CA LYS A 494 1.60 -14.36 -1.92
C LYS A 494 0.59 -13.26 -2.22
N ALA A 495 0.53 -12.24 -1.35
CA ALA A 495 -0.41 -11.15 -1.49
C ALA A 495 -0.22 -10.27 -2.75
N TYR A 496 0.97 -10.25 -3.36
CA TYR A 496 1.29 -9.32 -4.47
C TYR A 496 2.03 -9.97 -5.64
N ASP A 497 2.53 -11.18 -5.46
CA ASP A 497 3.27 -11.93 -6.47
C ASP A 497 3.22 -13.43 -6.15
N ILE A 498 3.73 -14.24 -7.07
CA ILE A 498 4.03 -15.63 -6.82
C ILE A 498 5.51 -15.73 -6.45
N ARG A 499 5.84 -16.42 -5.34
CA ARG A 499 7.21 -16.48 -4.78
C ARG A 499 7.48 -17.83 -4.14
N GLY A 500 8.52 -18.51 -4.60
CA GLY A 500 8.97 -19.78 -4.04
C GLY A 500 10.49 -19.96 -4.13
N ILE A 501 10.97 -21.06 -3.56
CA ILE A 501 12.37 -21.51 -3.61
C ILE A 501 12.49 -22.49 -4.76
N VAL A 502 13.45 -22.24 -5.66
CA VAL A 502 13.64 -23.05 -6.86
C VAL A 502 14.09 -24.46 -6.49
N GLY A 503 13.46 -25.47 -7.09
CA GLY A 503 13.73 -26.88 -6.82
C GLY A 503 13.04 -27.43 -5.55
N GLN A 504 12.40 -26.57 -4.75
CA GLN A 504 11.63 -26.99 -3.56
C GLN A 504 10.13 -26.70 -3.75
N THR A 505 9.76 -25.42 -3.78
CA THR A 505 8.35 -24.99 -3.88
C THR A 505 8.03 -24.38 -5.24
N LEU A 506 9.04 -24.06 -6.04
CA LEU A 506 8.90 -23.54 -7.40
C LEU A 506 9.79 -24.35 -8.35
N ASN A 507 9.22 -24.90 -9.41
CA ASN A 507 9.95 -25.61 -10.45
C ASN A 507 9.28 -25.36 -11.83
N GLU A 508 9.87 -25.89 -12.90
CA GLU A 508 9.39 -25.72 -14.26
C GLU A 508 7.96 -26.25 -14.45
N ASN A 509 7.61 -27.41 -13.89
CA ASN A 509 6.26 -27.97 -14.00
C ASN A 509 5.22 -27.03 -13.35
N THR A 510 5.50 -26.58 -12.13
CA THR A 510 4.67 -25.62 -11.40
C THR A 510 4.49 -24.32 -12.18
N VAL A 511 5.58 -23.74 -12.70
CA VAL A 511 5.53 -22.50 -13.48
C VAL A 511 4.80 -22.68 -14.80
N ARG A 512 4.88 -23.85 -15.45
CA ARG A 512 4.10 -24.17 -16.64
C ARG A 512 2.60 -24.18 -16.36
N LYS A 513 2.16 -24.84 -15.28
CA LYS A 513 0.74 -24.85 -14.86
C LYS A 513 0.25 -23.44 -14.56
N ILE A 514 1.05 -22.65 -13.85
CA ILE A 514 0.74 -21.25 -13.56
C ILE A 514 0.66 -20.42 -14.85
N GLY A 515 1.55 -20.64 -15.81
CA GLY A 515 1.51 -19.98 -17.11
C GLY A 515 0.20 -20.24 -17.85
N GLN A 516 -0.30 -21.48 -17.82
CA GLN A 516 -1.59 -21.82 -18.43
C GLN A 516 -2.77 -21.17 -17.70
N ALA A 517 -2.73 -21.11 -16.36
CA ALA A 517 -3.75 -20.40 -15.58
C ALA A 517 -3.77 -18.89 -15.88
N ILE A 518 -2.59 -18.27 -15.98
CA ILE A 518 -2.47 -16.84 -16.36
C ILE A 518 -3.04 -16.61 -17.76
N GLY A 519 -2.69 -17.46 -18.74
CA GLY A 519 -3.22 -17.33 -20.10
C GLY A 519 -4.74 -17.56 -20.17
N SER A 520 -5.28 -18.44 -19.33
CA SER A 520 -6.72 -18.67 -19.21
C SER A 520 -7.45 -17.44 -18.69
N GLU A 521 -6.93 -16.85 -17.61
CA GLU A 521 -7.45 -15.60 -17.05
C GLU A 521 -7.34 -14.44 -18.04
N ALA A 522 -6.20 -14.33 -18.72
CA ALA A 522 -5.97 -13.31 -19.75
C ALA A 522 -7.03 -13.38 -20.86
N LYS A 523 -7.35 -14.58 -21.36
CA LYS A 523 -8.39 -14.77 -22.39
C LYS A 523 -9.77 -14.32 -21.92
N GLU A 524 -10.13 -14.63 -20.67
CA GLU A 524 -11.42 -14.18 -20.11
C GLU A 524 -11.50 -12.66 -19.99
N GLN A 525 -10.36 -12.00 -19.79
CA GLN A 525 -10.23 -10.54 -19.82
C GLN A 525 -10.05 -9.96 -21.24
N GLY A 526 -10.23 -10.78 -22.29
CA GLY A 526 -10.10 -10.37 -23.69
C GLY A 526 -8.66 -10.13 -24.17
N GLN A 527 -7.66 -10.53 -23.38
CA GLN A 527 -6.25 -10.42 -23.70
C GLN A 527 -5.77 -11.67 -24.44
N THR A 528 -5.13 -11.48 -25.59
CA THR A 528 -4.67 -12.59 -26.45
C THR A 528 -3.16 -12.71 -26.52
N ARG A 529 -2.42 -11.76 -25.95
CA ARG A 529 -0.96 -11.67 -26.04
C ARG A 529 -0.37 -11.13 -24.74
N LEU A 530 0.68 -11.78 -24.23
CA LEU A 530 1.36 -11.38 -22.99
C LEU A 530 2.85 -11.16 -23.24
N VAL A 531 3.40 -10.08 -22.69
CA VAL A 531 4.85 -9.81 -22.71
C VAL A 531 5.53 -10.55 -21.56
N ILE A 532 6.62 -11.25 -21.85
CA ILE A 532 7.35 -12.06 -20.89
C ILE A 532 8.78 -11.56 -20.80
N GLY A 533 9.25 -11.28 -19.60
CA GLY A 533 10.62 -10.86 -19.33
C GLY A 533 11.11 -11.48 -18.03
N HIS A 534 12.42 -11.47 -17.83
CA HIS A 534 13.01 -12.10 -16.65
C HIS A 534 14.24 -11.36 -16.12
N ASP A 535 14.57 -11.59 -14.84
CA ASP A 535 15.77 -11.02 -14.23
C ASP A 535 17.03 -11.89 -14.45
N GLY A 536 18.16 -11.46 -13.88
CA GLY A 536 19.47 -12.11 -14.05
C GLY A 536 19.73 -13.34 -13.17
N ARG A 537 18.71 -13.97 -12.58
CA ARG A 537 18.91 -15.19 -11.77
C ARG A 537 19.21 -16.40 -12.64
N HIS A 538 20.03 -17.32 -12.13
CA HIS A 538 20.38 -18.56 -12.83
C HIS A 538 19.17 -19.42 -13.22
N SER A 539 18.11 -19.39 -12.40
CA SER A 539 16.86 -20.13 -12.65
C SER A 539 15.89 -19.42 -13.59
N SER A 540 16.06 -18.12 -13.84
CA SER A 540 15.10 -17.33 -14.63
C SER A 540 14.93 -17.83 -16.07
N PRO A 541 15.99 -18.25 -16.81
CA PRO A 541 15.82 -18.79 -18.16
C PRO A 541 14.96 -20.05 -18.26
N SER A 542 15.14 -21.03 -17.36
CA SER A 542 14.36 -22.29 -17.40
C SER A 542 12.90 -22.05 -17.02
N LEU A 543 12.67 -21.27 -15.96
CA LEU A 543 11.32 -20.89 -15.52
C LEU A 543 10.59 -20.05 -16.56
N THR A 544 11.28 -19.16 -17.28
CA THR A 544 10.69 -18.37 -18.38
C THR A 544 10.25 -19.27 -19.53
N THR A 545 11.05 -20.27 -19.87
CA THR A 545 10.69 -21.25 -20.91
C THR A 545 9.42 -22.00 -20.52
N ALA A 546 9.37 -22.51 -19.29
CA ALA A 546 8.20 -23.21 -18.77
C ALA A 546 6.95 -22.31 -18.72
N LEU A 547 7.10 -21.05 -18.29
CA LEU A 547 6.02 -20.08 -18.25
C LEU A 547 5.43 -19.84 -19.65
N ILE A 548 6.30 -19.64 -20.64
CA ILE A 548 5.88 -19.44 -22.04
C ILE A 548 5.11 -20.66 -22.53
N GLU A 549 5.62 -21.88 -22.30
CA GLU A 549 4.92 -23.12 -22.70
C GLU A 549 3.50 -23.17 -22.13
N GLY A 550 3.32 -22.85 -20.85
CA GLY A 550 2.01 -22.76 -20.21
C GLY A 550 1.08 -21.73 -20.87
N ILE A 551 1.59 -20.52 -21.10
CA ILE A 551 0.82 -19.45 -21.75
C ILE A 551 0.38 -19.86 -23.16
N LEU A 552 1.28 -20.44 -23.96
CA LEU A 552 0.96 -20.91 -25.31
C LEU A 552 -0.09 -22.02 -25.28
N ALA A 553 -0.03 -22.93 -24.31
CA ALA A 553 -1.01 -24.00 -24.13
C ALA A 553 -2.43 -23.49 -23.82
N SER A 554 -2.58 -22.27 -23.28
CA SER A 554 -3.89 -21.64 -23.10
C SER A 554 -4.51 -21.10 -24.40
N GLY A 555 -3.68 -20.93 -25.45
CA GLY A 555 -4.02 -20.26 -26.69
C GLY A 555 -3.65 -18.77 -26.76
N CYS A 556 -3.04 -18.20 -25.72
CA CYS A 556 -2.45 -16.86 -25.76
C CYS A 556 -1.07 -16.85 -26.44
N ASP A 557 -0.79 -15.79 -27.19
CA ASP A 557 0.56 -15.50 -27.69
C ASP A 557 1.48 -15.01 -26.56
N ALA A 558 2.77 -15.33 -26.66
CA ALA A 558 3.80 -14.82 -25.76
C ALA A 558 4.83 -13.98 -26.54
N VAL A 559 5.15 -12.79 -26.04
CA VAL A 559 6.21 -11.93 -26.56
C VAL A 559 7.37 -11.90 -25.57
N ASP A 560 8.41 -12.66 -25.86
CA ASP A 560 9.60 -12.79 -25.03
C ASP A 560 10.55 -11.61 -25.28
N ILE A 561 10.73 -10.76 -24.26
CA ILE A 561 11.66 -9.62 -24.26
C ILE A 561 12.99 -9.93 -23.56
N GLY A 562 13.18 -11.18 -23.13
CA GLY A 562 14.42 -11.67 -22.53
C GLY A 562 14.73 -11.07 -21.16
N MET A 563 16.03 -10.94 -20.89
CA MET A 563 16.54 -10.48 -19.59
C MET A 563 16.47 -8.96 -19.48
N VAL A 564 15.58 -8.45 -18.62
CA VAL A 564 15.35 -7.01 -18.45
C VAL A 564 15.03 -6.65 -17.00
N PRO A 565 15.21 -5.40 -16.56
CA PRO A 565 14.61 -4.92 -15.32
C PRO A 565 13.08 -5.00 -15.36
N THR A 566 12.44 -5.29 -14.22
CA THR A 566 10.97 -5.27 -14.10
C THR A 566 10.29 -4.03 -14.71
N PRO A 567 10.76 -2.78 -14.52
CA PRO A 567 10.09 -1.62 -15.14
C PRO A 567 10.14 -1.61 -16.67
N VAL A 568 11.13 -2.26 -17.29
CA VAL A 568 11.19 -2.40 -18.76
C VAL A 568 10.08 -3.32 -19.25
N LEU A 569 9.71 -4.37 -18.50
CA LEU A 569 8.55 -5.19 -18.82
C LEU A 569 7.25 -4.38 -18.79
N TYR A 570 7.04 -3.56 -17.76
CA TYR A 570 5.84 -2.71 -17.70
C TYR A 570 5.80 -1.71 -18.85
N PHE A 571 6.94 -1.10 -19.17
CA PHE A 571 7.05 -0.26 -20.37
C PHE A 571 6.68 -1.04 -21.64
N ALA A 572 7.19 -2.26 -21.81
CA ALA A 572 6.93 -3.11 -22.96
C ALA A 572 5.44 -3.44 -23.12
N CYS A 573 4.73 -3.72 -22.01
CA CYS A 573 3.29 -3.96 -22.03
C CYS A 573 2.53 -2.79 -22.68
N HIS A 574 2.89 -1.55 -22.34
CA HIS A 574 2.29 -0.36 -22.95
C HIS A 574 2.81 -0.11 -24.36
N HIS A 575 4.12 -0.21 -24.57
CA HIS A 575 4.78 0.11 -25.83
C HIS A 575 4.35 -0.84 -26.98
N LEU A 576 4.17 -2.12 -26.68
CA LEU A 576 3.74 -3.14 -27.63
C LEU A 576 2.21 -3.28 -27.71
N GLY A 577 1.46 -2.47 -26.95
CA GLY A 577 -0.01 -2.47 -26.93
C GLY A 577 -0.64 -3.77 -26.42
N THR A 578 0.09 -4.57 -25.65
CA THR A 578 -0.45 -5.80 -25.07
C THR A 578 -1.15 -5.56 -23.74
N HIS A 579 -0.77 -4.50 -23.01
CA HIS A 579 -1.27 -4.14 -21.69
C HIS A 579 -1.14 -5.25 -20.62
N SER A 580 -0.52 -6.37 -20.97
CA SER A 580 -0.45 -7.59 -20.18
C SER A 580 0.94 -8.20 -20.30
N GLY A 581 1.47 -8.67 -19.19
CA GLY A 581 2.78 -9.30 -19.13
C GLY A 581 3.12 -9.93 -17.79
N VAL A 582 4.14 -10.77 -17.80
CA VAL A 582 4.61 -11.53 -16.65
C VAL A 582 6.12 -11.40 -16.53
N MET A 583 6.58 -10.94 -15.37
CA MET A 583 8.00 -10.86 -15.03
C MET A 583 8.41 -12.07 -14.20
N VAL A 584 9.36 -12.86 -14.69
CA VAL A 584 10.04 -13.90 -13.90
C VAL A 584 11.18 -13.23 -13.11
N THR A 585 11.00 -13.09 -11.80
CA THR A 585 12.00 -12.43 -10.96
C THR A 585 11.88 -12.82 -9.51
N GLY A 586 13.01 -13.08 -8.85
CA GLY A 586 13.13 -13.23 -7.39
C GLY A 586 13.15 -11.92 -6.62
N SER A 587 13.11 -10.77 -7.30
CA SER A 587 13.24 -9.44 -6.69
C SER A 587 14.55 -9.35 -5.88
N HIS A 588 14.50 -8.84 -4.65
CA HIS A 588 15.64 -8.71 -3.74
C HIS A 588 15.90 -9.95 -2.87
N ASN A 589 15.19 -11.06 -3.09
CA ASN A 589 15.34 -12.26 -2.27
C ASN A 589 16.70 -12.94 -2.52
N PRO A 590 17.15 -13.87 -1.65
CA PRO A 590 18.34 -14.68 -1.89
C PRO A 590 18.30 -15.43 -3.24
N ALA A 591 19.46 -15.83 -3.76
CA ALA A 591 19.63 -16.30 -5.14
C ALA A 591 18.77 -17.53 -5.52
N ASP A 592 18.47 -18.38 -4.54
CA ASP A 592 17.64 -19.58 -4.65
C ASP A 592 16.13 -19.30 -4.78
N TYR A 593 15.69 -18.06 -4.52
CA TYR A 593 14.30 -17.65 -4.75
C TYR A 593 14.05 -17.23 -6.20
N ASN A 594 12.85 -17.53 -6.70
CA ASN A 594 12.32 -16.91 -7.91
C ASN A 594 10.79 -16.76 -7.81
N GLY A 595 10.14 -16.30 -8.87
CA GLY A 595 8.69 -16.09 -8.86
C GLY A 595 8.20 -15.22 -10.00
N LEU A 596 6.92 -14.85 -9.95
CA LEU A 596 6.20 -14.19 -11.04
C LEU A 596 5.49 -12.93 -10.54
N LYS A 597 5.72 -11.80 -11.20
CA LYS A 597 4.88 -10.60 -11.08
C LYS A 597 4.00 -10.51 -12.31
N ILE A 598 2.70 -10.38 -12.12
CA ILE A 598 1.72 -10.54 -13.20
C ILE A 598 0.92 -9.26 -13.35
N THR A 599 0.86 -8.76 -14.58
CA THR A 599 0.00 -7.64 -14.98
C THR A 599 -0.90 -8.14 -16.10
N LEU A 600 -2.22 -8.03 -15.93
CA LEU A 600 -3.21 -8.33 -16.96
C LEU A 600 -4.08 -7.09 -17.18
N ASN A 601 -4.23 -6.67 -18.43
CA ASN A 601 -5.07 -5.53 -18.82
C ASN A 601 -4.82 -4.28 -17.95
N GLU A 602 -3.54 -3.89 -17.84
CA GLU A 602 -3.02 -2.76 -17.03
C GLU A 602 -3.17 -2.91 -15.51
N LYS A 603 -3.74 -4.01 -15.03
CA LYS A 603 -3.91 -4.29 -13.60
C LYS A 603 -2.85 -5.27 -13.13
N SER A 604 -2.08 -4.87 -12.12
CA SER A 604 -1.21 -5.81 -11.39
C SER A 604 -2.05 -6.70 -10.49
N LEU A 605 -1.94 -8.01 -10.64
CA LEU A 605 -2.72 -8.96 -9.84
C LEU A 605 -2.22 -8.99 -8.40
N ALA A 606 -3.15 -9.02 -7.45
CA ALA A 606 -2.86 -9.10 -6.01
C ALA A 606 -3.99 -9.82 -5.25
N GLY A 607 -3.66 -10.32 -4.06
CA GLY A 607 -4.61 -10.91 -3.11
C GLY A 607 -5.46 -12.02 -3.74
N ASP A 608 -6.77 -11.82 -3.69
CA ASP A 608 -7.76 -12.79 -4.18
C ASP A 608 -7.60 -13.12 -5.67
N GLU A 609 -7.03 -12.23 -6.49
CA GLU A 609 -6.79 -12.49 -7.91
C GLU A 609 -5.67 -13.51 -8.14
N LEU A 610 -4.62 -13.47 -7.32
CA LEU A 610 -3.57 -14.48 -7.35
C LEU A 610 -4.10 -15.81 -6.79
N GLN A 611 -4.94 -15.76 -5.76
CA GLN A 611 -5.60 -16.96 -5.24
C GLN A 611 -6.56 -17.57 -6.26
N ALA A 612 -7.22 -16.77 -7.09
CA ALA A 612 -8.07 -17.24 -8.18
C ALA A 612 -7.27 -18.02 -9.24
N LEU A 613 -6.03 -17.62 -9.53
CA LEU A 613 -5.15 -18.41 -10.40
C LEU A 613 -4.84 -19.78 -9.81
N TYR A 614 -4.55 -19.87 -8.51
CA TYR A 614 -4.39 -21.17 -7.84
C TYR A 614 -5.67 -22.01 -7.91
N GLN A 615 -6.82 -21.41 -7.62
CA GLN A 615 -8.11 -22.11 -7.70
C GLN A 615 -8.41 -22.64 -9.11
N ARG A 616 -8.01 -21.92 -10.17
CA ARG A 616 -8.13 -22.43 -11.54
C ARG A 616 -7.30 -23.69 -11.76
N ILE A 617 -6.07 -23.72 -11.23
CA ILE A 617 -5.19 -24.90 -11.35
C ILE A 617 -5.81 -26.08 -10.61
N GLU A 618 -6.25 -25.89 -9.37
CA GLU A 618 -6.88 -26.94 -8.54
C GLU A 618 -8.15 -27.52 -9.16
N GLN A 619 -8.93 -26.69 -9.85
CA GLN A 619 -10.20 -27.07 -10.45
C GLN A 619 -10.07 -27.56 -11.90
N ASP A 620 -8.84 -27.62 -12.43
CA ASP A 620 -8.56 -27.85 -13.85
C ASP A 620 -9.37 -26.92 -14.78
N ASN A 621 -9.66 -25.71 -14.30
CA ASN A 621 -10.38 -24.68 -15.06
C ASN A 621 -9.40 -23.88 -15.94
N LEU A 622 -8.80 -24.61 -16.88
CA LEU A 622 -7.74 -24.11 -17.74
C LEU A 622 -8.21 -24.09 -19.20
N SER A 623 -8.00 -22.95 -19.85
CA SER A 623 -8.11 -22.85 -21.30
C SER A 623 -7.08 -23.76 -21.98
N THR A 624 -7.47 -24.28 -23.14
CA THR A 624 -6.57 -24.99 -24.05
C THR A 624 -6.54 -24.30 -25.41
N GLY A 625 -5.39 -24.37 -26.07
CA GLY A 625 -5.16 -23.75 -27.38
C GLY A 625 -3.70 -23.87 -27.81
N GLN A 626 -3.38 -23.19 -28.91
CA GLN A 626 -2.02 -23.11 -29.44
C GLN A 626 -1.70 -21.65 -29.77
N GLY A 627 -1.06 -20.97 -28.83
CA GLY A 627 -0.52 -19.64 -29.05
C GLY A 627 0.80 -19.66 -29.83
N LYS A 628 1.32 -18.48 -30.15
CA LYS A 628 2.64 -18.31 -30.80
C LYS A 628 3.62 -17.56 -29.91
N LYS A 629 4.87 -18.04 -29.88
CA LYS A 629 6.00 -17.30 -29.30
C LYS A 629 6.56 -16.33 -30.33
N ASN A 630 6.73 -15.08 -29.94
CA ASN A 630 7.49 -14.06 -30.67
C ASN A 630 8.57 -13.49 -29.73
N ASN A 631 9.56 -12.82 -30.31
CA ASN A 631 10.61 -12.11 -29.58
C ASN A 631 10.58 -10.62 -29.92
N ALA A 632 10.89 -9.76 -28.95
CA ALA A 632 11.03 -8.33 -29.17
C ALA A 632 12.18 -7.76 -28.31
N ASN A 633 12.90 -6.75 -28.81
CA ASN A 633 13.85 -5.98 -28.01
C ASN A 633 13.30 -4.56 -27.88
N VAL A 634 13.15 -4.09 -26.64
CA VAL A 634 12.55 -2.80 -26.28
C VAL A 634 13.47 -1.94 -25.42
N ILE A 635 14.71 -2.39 -25.19
CA ILE A 635 15.66 -1.71 -24.29
C ILE A 635 16.01 -0.33 -24.86
N ASP A 636 16.32 -0.26 -26.16
CA ASP A 636 16.67 1.00 -26.82
C ASP A 636 15.48 1.98 -26.83
N ASP A 637 14.27 1.48 -27.04
CA ASP A 637 13.03 2.29 -26.97
C ASP A 637 12.81 2.84 -25.55
N TYR A 638 13.04 2.02 -24.53
CA TYR A 638 12.95 2.41 -23.12
C TYR A 638 13.96 3.51 -22.77
N ILE A 639 15.22 3.33 -23.16
CA ILE A 639 16.29 4.31 -22.94
C ILE A 639 15.96 5.61 -23.68
N ALA A 640 15.57 5.53 -24.95
CA ALA A 640 15.21 6.68 -25.77
C ALA A 640 14.04 7.46 -25.16
N LYS A 641 13.04 6.76 -24.59
CA LYS A 641 11.90 7.39 -23.90
C LYS A 641 12.36 8.20 -22.69
N ILE A 642 13.25 7.66 -21.86
CA ILE A 642 13.77 8.35 -20.66
C ILE A 642 14.65 9.53 -21.04
N VAL A 643 15.60 9.34 -21.96
CA VAL A 643 16.53 10.40 -22.42
C VAL A 643 15.79 11.52 -23.18
N GLY A 644 14.72 11.18 -23.87
CA GLY A 644 13.84 12.13 -24.54
C GLY A 644 13.19 13.10 -23.56
N ASP A 645 12.76 12.61 -22.40
CA ASP A 645 11.99 13.35 -21.39
C ASP A 645 12.86 14.05 -20.34
N ILE A 646 13.89 13.36 -19.84
CA ILE A 646 14.75 13.90 -18.77
C ILE A 646 15.91 14.69 -19.37
N LYS A 647 15.99 15.99 -19.04
CA LYS A 647 17.11 16.86 -19.38
C LYS A 647 17.94 17.19 -18.15
N VAL A 648 19.22 16.80 -18.16
CA VAL A 648 20.16 17.10 -17.08
C VAL A 648 20.98 18.35 -17.46
N PRO A 649 20.84 19.47 -16.74
CA PRO A 649 21.41 20.77 -17.17
C PRO A 649 22.91 20.89 -16.95
N ARG A 650 23.54 19.92 -16.28
CA ARG A 650 24.97 19.93 -15.96
C ARG A 650 25.52 18.51 -15.98
N SER A 651 26.83 18.39 -16.22
CA SER A 651 27.52 17.12 -16.06
C SER A 651 27.57 16.71 -14.58
N VAL A 652 27.30 15.45 -14.31
CA VAL A 652 27.31 14.86 -12.96
C VAL A 652 28.14 13.58 -12.99
N LYS A 653 29.01 13.40 -12.00
CA LYS A 653 29.69 12.13 -11.74
C LYS A 653 28.80 11.30 -10.81
N LEU A 654 28.44 10.09 -11.23
CA LEU A 654 27.56 9.18 -10.49
C LEU A 654 28.31 7.89 -10.15
N VAL A 655 28.02 7.33 -8.98
CA VAL A 655 28.38 5.96 -8.61
C VAL A 655 27.10 5.14 -8.75
N ILE A 656 27.16 4.04 -9.50
CA ILE A 656 26.03 3.14 -9.73
C ILE A 656 26.44 1.76 -9.21
N ASP A 657 25.71 1.30 -8.21
CA ASP A 657 25.77 -0.06 -7.68
C ASP A 657 24.50 -0.77 -8.13
N SER A 658 24.64 -1.93 -8.79
CA SER A 658 23.52 -2.69 -9.34
C SER A 658 23.12 -3.88 -8.45
N GLY A 659 23.63 -3.91 -7.21
CA GLY A 659 23.55 -5.05 -6.30
C GLY A 659 24.68 -6.05 -6.59
#